data_AF-A0A8V0XQF0-F1
#
_entry.id   AF-A0A8V0XQF0-F1
#
_cell.length_a   1.000
_cell.length_b   1.000
_cell.length_c   1.000
_cell.angle_alpha   90.00
_cell.angle_beta   90.00
_cell.angle_gamma   90.00
#
_symmetry.space_group_name_H-M   'P 1'
#
loop_
_entity.id
_entity.type
_entity.pdbx_description
1 polymer ?
#
loop_
_entity_poly.entity_id
_entity_poly.type
_entity_poly.pdbx_seq_one_letter_code
_entity_poly.pdbx_strand_id
1 'polypeptide(L)'
;MGIKGLQGFVARVCPDACRTVDLKEMAEKHRIDHPDVLPVIVVDAMSCVRRWYTPESWVCGGQWREYLAVLEDFIETFKAAGIELVFYFDGVVEEKKRDEWIKRRQQNNREIANLFQFIKAHRKQPGREMFVLPSALPTFTRFALKALGQKTVCTLQEADFEVAAYGLQHNCMGILGQDSDYLIYNTSPYFSIEKLCLDRLVTVMYSREDLCRVLGLSMKHLPLFACLLGNDVVPENLLEGFWHKCLVTCSSRNRSYNRRTSIILAVANYISKIPCSYSSLKHLEGMLPLGSDNTLLHRGMESYLLPGQQSPWIPPDARNFKMSSGQEGTAMCRDKEIFQLAKEHHIQSENYAIFNILSNGELECSNSLEDDCDTEIPGQALIYRPARQHIYSVLLESEKDGACPLVKEWFVYCGNTLEQPELIQPLQPPIPGGTPNLKTLWFAKGPDVEKQRYSTFLACFHLQDAMEELQALEAPVAAFCCLLTYLMMQVSSLSLEDLNAFVALILCLRGKSAAELATLQLVQVDPRAVHLGAVLVRGLTTLLMANSACGFPFSMDDLMPWKVFDGKLFQEKYQKSHRSCSLEELLEGNESLYTPFQNLKALICKACALKKRTIQSRPRGNGFITETHQRELNPRFQQTHRSSLVSPYHNQMRGNLWRNPQPQGRRYRSGHSDQRRRFQVPP
;
A
#
# COMPACT_ATOMS: atom_id res chain seq x y z
N MET A 1 -0.19 4.26 12.93
CA MET A 1 -1.34 3.34 12.98
C MET A 1 -1.50 2.90 14.43
N GLY A 2 -2.37 1.94 14.74
CA GLY A 2 -2.68 1.51 16.10
C GLY A 2 -3.45 2.52 16.95
N ILE A 3 -3.22 2.49 18.27
CA ILE A 3 -3.88 3.36 19.25
C ILE A 3 -3.71 4.85 18.95
N LYS A 4 -4.83 5.47 18.58
CA LYS A 4 -4.88 6.87 18.14
C LYS A 4 -4.28 7.82 19.17
N GLY A 5 -3.24 8.52 18.76
CA GLY A 5 -2.58 9.57 19.55
C GLY A 5 -1.55 9.08 20.55
N LEU A 6 -1.37 7.76 20.75
CA LEU A 6 -0.41 7.21 21.70
C LEU A 6 1.04 7.54 21.29
N GLN A 7 1.43 7.27 20.04
CA GLN A 7 2.79 7.59 19.60
C GLN A 7 3.11 9.08 19.69
N GLY A 8 2.15 9.94 19.32
CA GLY A 8 2.30 11.39 19.44
C GLY A 8 2.34 11.87 20.89
N PHE A 9 1.76 11.13 21.83
CA PHE A 9 1.91 11.35 23.26
C PHE A 9 3.34 10.99 23.69
N VAL A 10 3.83 9.80 23.34
CA VAL A 10 5.20 9.35 23.68
C VAL A 10 6.23 10.35 23.20
N ALA A 11 6.18 10.73 21.91
CA ALA A 11 7.15 11.65 21.31
C ALA A 11 7.15 13.07 21.91
N ARG A 12 6.05 13.53 22.53
CA ARG A 12 5.94 14.90 23.06
C ARG A 12 6.04 14.99 24.58
N VAL A 13 5.54 13.98 25.29
CA VAL A 13 5.35 14.01 26.75
C VAL A 13 6.31 13.05 27.45
N CYS A 14 6.80 12.02 26.77
CA CYS A 14 7.74 11.04 27.30
C CYS A 14 9.05 11.02 26.48
N PRO A 15 9.83 12.12 26.45
CA PRO A 15 11.06 12.16 25.64
C PRO A 15 12.05 11.06 26.04
N ASP A 16 12.10 10.69 27.32
CA ASP A 16 12.96 9.60 27.82
C ASP A 16 12.58 8.23 27.23
N ALA A 17 11.32 8.05 26.85
CA ALA A 17 10.85 6.84 26.18
C ALA A 17 11.23 6.80 24.69
N CYS A 18 11.75 7.90 24.12
CA CYS A 18 12.28 7.96 22.76
C CYS A 18 13.80 7.94 22.79
N ARG A 19 14.40 6.75 22.71
CA ARG A 19 15.86 6.59 22.76
C ARG A 19 16.42 6.51 21.35
N THR A 20 17.36 7.39 21.01
CA THR A 20 18.12 7.25 19.76
C THR A 20 19.06 6.07 19.89
N VAL A 21 19.02 5.16 18.91
CA VAL A 21 19.81 3.93 18.89
C VAL A 21 20.55 3.79 17.56
N ASP A 22 21.78 3.31 17.62
CA ASP A 22 22.54 2.84 16.46
C ASP A 22 22.29 1.36 16.26
N LEU A 23 21.69 1.00 15.12
CA LEU A 23 21.33 -0.39 14.84
C LEU A 23 22.56 -1.28 14.61
N LYS A 24 23.70 -0.72 14.20
CA LYS A 24 24.96 -1.48 14.04
C LYS A 24 25.51 -1.90 15.39
N GLU A 25 25.52 -0.99 16.36
CA GLU A 25 25.93 -1.29 17.73
C GLU A 25 24.99 -2.31 18.38
N MET A 26 23.69 -2.17 18.16
CA MET A 26 22.71 -3.14 18.65
C MET A 26 22.87 -4.52 18.01
N ALA A 27 23.19 -4.59 16.71
CA ALA A 27 23.44 -5.85 16.03
C ALA A 27 24.69 -6.54 16.58
N GLU A 28 25.77 -5.79 16.84
CA GLU A 28 26.97 -6.35 17.47
C GLU A 28 26.69 -6.87 18.87
N LYS A 29 25.97 -6.09 19.69
CA LYS A 29 25.56 -6.54 21.02
C LYS A 29 24.69 -7.79 20.96
N HIS A 30 23.76 -7.87 20.02
CA HIS A 30 22.88 -9.03 19.85
C HIS A 30 23.68 -10.29 19.49
N ARG A 31 24.72 -10.18 18.64
CA ARG A 31 25.65 -11.28 18.34
C ARG A 31 26.44 -11.74 19.57
N ILE A 32 26.85 -10.81 20.43
CA ILE A 32 27.56 -11.14 21.68
C ILE A 32 26.63 -11.87 22.65
N ASP A 33 25.41 -11.36 22.83
CA ASP A 33 24.42 -11.91 23.76
C ASP A 33 23.84 -13.26 23.24
N HIS A 34 23.79 -13.47 21.92
CA HIS A 34 23.23 -14.65 21.27
C HIS A 34 24.10 -15.13 20.08
N PRO A 35 25.23 -15.83 20.32
CA PRO A 35 26.19 -16.20 19.27
C PRO A 35 25.62 -17.07 18.15
N ASP A 36 24.59 -17.87 18.44
CA ASP A 36 23.98 -18.81 17.49
C ASP A 36 22.81 -18.19 16.69
N VAL A 37 22.45 -16.92 16.96
CA VAL A 37 21.29 -16.26 16.35
C VAL A 37 21.75 -15.02 15.60
N LEU A 38 21.43 -14.94 14.30
CA LEU A 38 21.71 -13.76 13.51
C LEU A 38 20.84 -12.58 13.97
N PRO A 39 21.35 -11.34 13.94
CA PRO A 39 20.53 -10.15 14.21
C PRO A 39 19.46 -9.97 13.14
N VAL A 40 18.21 -10.27 13.50
CA VAL A 40 17.05 -10.12 12.63
C VAL A 40 16.21 -8.93 13.07
N ILE A 41 15.82 -8.08 12.12
CA ILE A 41 14.75 -7.09 12.31
C ILE A 41 13.53 -7.52 11.51
N VAL A 42 12.40 -7.64 12.19
CA VAL A 42 11.10 -7.87 11.55
C VAL A 42 10.54 -6.53 11.11
N VAL A 43 10.09 -6.43 9.87
CA VAL A 43 9.61 -5.19 9.28
C VAL A 43 8.12 -5.29 9.03
N ASP A 44 7.37 -4.38 9.66
CA ASP A 44 5.99 -4.10 9.26
C ASP A 44 6.02 -3.31 7.95
N ALA A 45 5.93 -4.03 6.83
CA ALA A 45 6.17 -3.46 5.52
C ALA A 45 5.08 -2.44 5.15
N MET A 46 3.82 -2.68 5.52
CA MET A 46 2.70 -1.77 5.22
C MET A 46 2.89 -0.40 5.89
N SER A 47 3.48 -0.37 7.08
CA SER A 47 3.87 0.88 7.74
C SER A 47 5.04 1.62 7.08
N CYS A 48 5.87 0.89 6.31
CA CYS A 48 7.10 1.39 5.71
C CYS A 48 6.96 1.81 4.24
N VAL A 49 6.02 1.24 3.46
CA VAL A 49 5.89 1.47 2.00
C VAL A 49 5.87 2.96 1.64
N ARG A 50 5.15 3.79 2.42
CA ARG A 50 5.07 5.24 2.20
C ARG A 50 6.43 5.94 2.31
N ARG A 51 7.35 5.42 3.12
CA ARG A 51 8.69 5.98 3.34
C ARG A 51 9.70 5.47 2.32
N TRP A 52 9.58 4.22 1.89
CA TRP A 52 10.43 3.69 0.83
C TRP A 52 10.17 4.35 -0.52
N TYR A 53 8.95 4.83 -0.79
CA TYR A 53 8.68 5.54 -2.03
C TYR A 53 9.21 7.00 -2.00
N THR A 54 10.52 7.11 -2.24
CA THR A 54 11.24 8.37 -2.41
C THR A 54 11.22 8.97 -3.82
N PRO A 55 10.94 8.24 -4.94
CA PRO A 55 10.92 8.86 -6.25
C PRO A 55 10.00 10.08 -6.32
N GLU A 56 10.47 11.16 -6.98
CA GLU A 56 9.79 12.45 -6.95
C GLU A 56 8.48 12.42 -7.73
N SER A 57 8.42 11.76 -8.88
CA SER A 57 7.24 11.71 -9.75
C SER A 57 6.30 10.55 -9.40
N TRP A 58 5.55 10.70 -8.31
CA TRP A 58 4.64 9.68 -7.78
C TRP A 58 3.28 9.64 -8.47
N VAL A 59 2.77 10.76 -9.03
CA VAL A 59 1.43 10.78 -9.67
C VAL A 59 1.39 10.04 -11.01
N CYS A 60 2.53 9.81 -11.65
CA CYS A 60 2.57 9.34 -13.03
C CYS A 60 2.33 7.82 -13.18
N GLY A 61 1.78 7.14 -12.17
CA GLY A 61 1.62 5.68 -12.15
C GLY A 61 2.83 4.91 -11.58
N GLY A 62 3.81 5.62 -11.00
CA GLY A 62 4.98 5.03 -10.35
C GLY A 62 6.27 5.07 -11.19
N GLN A 63 7.42 5.24 -10.53
CA GLN A 63 8.77 5.15 -11.12
C GLN A 63 9.41 3.86 -10.63
N TRP A 64 9.13 2.74 -11.32
CA TRP A 64 9.34 1.41 -10.75
C TRP A 64 10.80 0.97 -10.71
N ARG A 65 11.62 1.36 -11.70
CA ARG A 65 13.07 1.09 -11.67
C ARG A 65 13.79 1.93 -10.63
N GLU A 66 13.42 3.21 -10.51
CA GLU A 66 13.91 4.08 -9.44
C GLU A 66 13.54 3.51 -8.07
N TYR A 67 12.29 3.08 -7.89
CA TYR A 67 11.83 2.50 -6.63
C TYR A 67 12.54 1.18 -6.29
N LEU A 68 12.79 0.30 -7.28
CA LEU A 68 13.54 -0.93 -7.07
C LEU A 68 14.96 -0.64 -6.57
N ALA A 69 15.66 0.33 -7.16
CA ALA A 69 16.99 0.75 -6.72
C ALA A 69 16.98 1.31 -5.28
N VAL A 70 15.91 2.02 -4.89
CA VAL A 70 15.75 2.51 -3.50
C VAL A 70 15.59 1.37 -2.51
N LEU A 71 14.84 0.32 -2.87
CA LEU A 71 14.68 -0.87 -2.03
C LEU A 71 16.00 -1.65 -1.93
N GLU A 72 16.75 -1.76 -3.03
CA GLU A 72 18.06 -2.40 -3.08
C GLU A 72 19.05 -1.70 -2.13
N ASP A 73 19.21 -0.38 -2.25
CA ASP A 73 20.06 0.43 -1.36
C ASP A 73 19.66 0.28 0.13
N PHE A 74 18.35 0.28 0.39
CA PHE A 74 17.82 0.04 1.74
C PHE A 74 18.27 -1.33 2.28
N ILE A 75 18.07 -2.41 1.52
CA ILE A 75 18.44 -3.76 1.93
C ILE A 75 19.96 -3.90 2.10
N GLU A 76 20.74 -3.41 1.13
CA GLU A 76 22.20 -3.52 1.14
C GLU A 76 22.80 -2.82 2.35
N THR A 77 22.24 -1.68 2.76
CA THR A 77 22.70 -0.95 3.94
C THR A 77 22.55 -1.78 5.22
N PHE A 78 21.41 -2.46 5.43
CA PHE A 78 21.21 -3.35 6.59
C PHE A 78 22.07 -4.61 6.49
N LYS A 79 22.17 -5.20 5.31
CA LYS A 79 23.01 -6.39 5.07
C LYS A 79 24.48 -6.11 5.34
N ALA A 80 24.99 -4.93 4.96
CA ALA A 80 26.35 -4.49 5.25
C ALA A 80 26.62 -4.33 6.77
N ALA A 81 25.58 -4.08 7.56
CA ALA A 81 25.65 -4.07 9.03
C ALA A 81 25.52 -5.47 9.66
N GLY A 82 25.35 -6.53 8.85
CA GLY A 82 25.11 -7.89 9.32
C GLY A 82 23.72 -8.06 9.96
N ILE A 83 22.73 -7.30 9.49
CA ILE A 83 21.33 -7.36 9.94
C ILE A 83 20.48 -7.99 8.83
N GLU A 84 19.74 -9.04 9.17
CA GLU A 84 18.76 -9.65 8.27
C GLU A 84 17.38 -9.00 8.45
N LEU A 85 16.67 -8.80 7.35
CA LEU A 85 15.33 -8.21 7.35
C LEU A 85 14.29 -9.25 6.93
N VAL A 86 13.22 -9.34 7.72
CA VAL A 86 12.06 -10.19 7.40
C VAL A 86 10.83 -9.30 7.29
N PHE A 87 10.22 -9.27 6.11
CA PHE A 87 9.14 -8.33 5.80
C PHE A 87 7.78 -8.98 5.90
N TYR A 88 6.87 -8.37 6.64
CA TYR A 88 5.48 -8.81 6.78
C TYR A 88 4.54 -7.83 6.08
N PHE A 89 3.61 -8.35 5.30
CA PHE A 89 2.57 -7.60 4.60
C PHE A 89 1.19 -8.11 5.02
N ASP A 90 0.23 -7.18 5.10
CA ASP A 90 -1.18 -7.52 5.25
C ASP A 90 -1.62 -8.51 4.16
N GLY A 91 -2.21 -9.63 4.59
CA GLY A 91 -2.74 -10.65 3.68
C GLY A 91 -4.24 -10.87 3.74
N VAL A 92 -4.90 -10.57 4.86
CA VAL A 92 -6.35 -10.75 5.03
C VAL A 92 -6.92 -9.51 5.71
N VAL A 93 -8.06 -9.03 5.23
CA VAL A 93 -8.85 -8.00 5.95
C VAL A 93 -9.88 -8.72 6.81
N GLU A 94 -9.72 -8.68 8.14
CA GLU A 94 -10.73 -9.25 9.03
C GLU A 94 -12.08 -8.53 8.92
N GLU A 95 -13.18 -9.28 8.97
CA GLU A 95 -14.55 -8.75 8.88
C GLU A 95 -14.80 -7.61 9.89
N LYS A 96 -14.23 -7.72 11.10
CA LYS A 96 -14.35 -6.74 12.18
C LYS A 96 -13.71 -5.39 11.84
N LYS A 97 -12.69 -5.37 10.96
CA LYS A 97 -11.99 -4.13 10.53
C LYS A 97 -12.53 -3.58 9.20
N ARG A 98 -13.53 -4.23 8.60
CA ARG A 98 -14.07 -3.84 7.29
C ARG A 98 -14.59 -2.39 7.28
N ASP A 99 -15.31 -1.97 8.32
CA ASP A 99 -15.86 -0.61 8.42
C ASP A 99 -14.75 0.47 8.45
N GLU A 100 -13.71 0.25 9.24
CA GLU A 100 -12.55 1.15 9.32
C GLU A 100 -11.76 1.14 8.01
N TRP A 101 -11.63 -0.03 7.37
CA TRP A 101 -11.06 -0.13 6.02
C TRP A 101 -11.86 0.73 5.03
N ILE A 102 -13.19 0.60 4.98
CA ILE A 102 -14.09 1.37 4.08
C ILE A 102 -13.91 2.87 4.32
N LYS A 103 -13.95 3.31 5.58
CA LYS A 103 -13.78 4.71 5.96
C LYS A 103 -12.45 5.29 5.47
N ARG A 104 -11.35 4.52 5.58
CA ARG A 104 -10.04 4.93 5.03
C ARG A 104 -10.07 5.05 3.51
N ARG A 105 -10.77 4.15 2.80
CA ARG A 105 -10.92 4.24 1.34
C ARG A 105 -11.75 5.43 0.89
N GLN A 106 -12.81 5.77 1.60
CA GLN A 106 -13.61 6.96 1.32
C GLN A 106 -12.83 8.27 1.58
N GLN A 107 -11.95 8.29 2.59
CA GLN A 107 -11.03 9.41 2.81
C GLN A 107 -10.01 9.52 1.66
N ASN A 108 -9.39 8.41 1.26
CA ASN A 108 -8.45 8.39 0.14
C ASN A 108 -9.11 8.85 -1.18
N ASN A 109 -10.36 8.47 -1.46
CA ASN A 109 -11.08 8.94 -2.66
C ASN A 109 -11.17 10.48 -2.69
N ARG A 110 -11.46 11.11 -1.54
CA ARG A 110 -11.51 12.59 -1.45
C ARG A 110 -10.13 13.21 -1.71
N GLU A 111 -9.07 12.60 -1.22
CA GLU A 111 -7.68 13.05 -1.47
C GLU A 111 -7.30 12.93 -2.96
N ILE A 112 -7.69 11.83 -3.59
CA ILE A 112 -7.45 11.58 -5.02
C ILE A 112 -8.27 12.54 -5.89
N ALA A 113 -9.53 12.82 -5.56
CA ALA A 113 -10.34 13.81 -6.26
C ALA A 113 -9.70 15.21 -6.21
N ASN A 114 -9.24 15.64 -5.03
CA ASN A 114 -8.53 16.91 -4.85
C ASN A 114 -7.21 16.94 -5.65
N LEU A 115 -6.49 15.81 -5.71
CA LEU A 115 -5.28 15.65 -6.50
C LEU A 115 -5.55 15.84 -8.00
N PHE A 116 -6.59 15.20 -8.56
CA PHE A 116 -6.94 15.39 -9.97
C PHE A 116 -7.41 16.81 -10.26
N GLN A 117 -8.15 17.45 -9.35
CA GLN A 117 -8.52 18.85 -9.49
C GLN A 117 -7.27 19.75 -9.58
N PHE A 118 -6.27 19.51 -8.74
CA PHE A 118 -4.99 20.22 -8.79
C PHE A 118 -4.25 19.99 -10.11
N ILE A 119 -4.11 18.74 -10.56
CA ILE A 119 -3.41 18.39 -11.81
C ILE A 119 -4.10 19.04 -13.01
N LYS A 120 -5.45 19.03 -13.07
CA LYS A 120 -6.22 19.68 -14.13
C LYS A 120 -5.98 21.20 -14.16
N ALA A 121 -5.96 21.84 -12.99
CA ALA A 121 -5.79 23.29 -12.86
C ALA A 121 -4.35 23.76 -13.15
N HIS A 122 -3.34 23.01 -12.69
CA HIS A 122 -1.94 23.46 -12.69
C HIS A 122 -1.04 22.72 -13.66
N ARG A 123 -1.49 21.58 -14.22
CA ARG A 123 -0.73 20.70 -15.13
C ARG A 123 0.62 20.26 -14.56
N LYS A 124 0.69 20.12 -13.24
CA LYS A 124 1.88 19.74 -12.47
C LYS A 124 1.48 18.81 -11.34
N GLN A 125 2.45 18.04 -10.84
CA GLN A 125 2.31 17.28 -9.62
C GLN A 125 2.26 18.23 -8.40
N PRO A 126 1.38 18.00 -7.41
CA PRO A 126 1.42 18.74 -6.14
C PRO A 126 2.61 18.33 -5.26
N GLY A 127 2.81 19.05 -4.15
CA GLY A 127 3.84 18.72 -3.18
C GLY A 127 3.53 17.48 -2.36
N ARG A 128 4.44 17.12 -1.45
CA ARG A 128 4.35 15.91 -0.61
C ARG A 128 3.17 15.97 0.39
N GLU A 129 2.59 17.14 0.63
CA GLU A 129 1.40 17.32 1.45
C GLU A 129 0.15 16.65 0.87
N MET A 130 0.07 16.51 -0.46
CA MET A 130 -1.01 15.78 -1.16
C MET A 130 -0.58 14.37 -1.59
N PHE A 131 0.50 13.84 -1.03
CA PHE A 131 1.07 12.57 -1.47
C PHE A 131 0.09 11.40 -1.27
N VAL A 132 -0.18 10.71 -2.38
CA VAL A 132 -0.90 9.44 -2.44
C VAL A 132 0.04 8.37 -2.99
N LEU A 133 -0.07 7.14 -2.48
CA LEU A 133 0.73 6.04 -2.98
C LEU A 133 0.35 5.72 -4.44
N PRO A 134 1.33 5.45 -5.32
CA PRO A 134 1.05 4.85 -6.62
C PRO A 134 0.18 3.59 -6.51
N SER A 135 -0.68 3.38 -7.50
CA SER A 135 -1.58 2.22 -7.54
C SER A 135 -0.82 0.91 -7.39
N ALA A 136 -1.35 -0.01 -6.58
CA ALA A 136 -0.77 -1.33 -6.32
C ALA A 136 0.68 -1.36 -5.78
N LEU A 137 1.20 -0.23 -5.30
CA LEU A 137 2.57 -0.14 -4.77
C LEU A 137 2.87 -1.20 -3.68
N PRO A 138 2.01 -1.45 -2.68
CA PRO A 138 2.30 -2.48 -1.67
C PRO A 138 2.45 -3.88 -2.27
N THR A 139 1.58 -4.24 -3.23
CA THR A 139 1.64 -5.53 -3.93
C THR A 139 2.97 -5.71 -4.65
N PHE A 140 3.40 -4.70 -5.42
CA PHE A 140 4.67 -4.79 -6.17
C PHE A 140 5.91 -4.61 -5.30
N THR A 141 5.81 -3.91 -4.17
CA THR A 141 6.90 -3.84 -3.17
C THR A 141 7.23 -5.22 -2.64
N ARG A 142 6.22 -6.03 -2.34
CA ARG A 142 6.39 -7.41 -1.89
C ARG A 142 7.19 -8.24 -2.89
N PHE A 143 6.83 -8.18 -4.17
CA PHE A 143 7.56 -8.89 -5.22
C PHE A 143 8.96 -8.32 -5.45
N ALA A 144 9.16 -7.00 -5.33
CA ALA A 144 10.47 -6.37 -5.45
C ALA A 144 11.42 -6.88 -4.38
N LEU A 145 10.98 -6.91 -3.11
CA LEU A 145 11.77 -7.44 -2.00
C LEU A 145 12.13 -8.92 -2.21
N LYS A 146 11.19 -9.73 -2.72
CA LYS A 146 11.45 -11.14 -3.06
C LYS A 146 12.47 -11.29 -4.21
N ALA A 147 12.37 -10.45 -5.24
CA ALA A 147 13.34 -10.41 -6.34
C ALA A 147 14.75 -10.00 -5.86
N LEU A 148 14.82 -9.17 -4.82
CA LEU A 148 16.06 -8.78 -4.11
C LEU A 148 16.49 -9.83 -3.05
N GLY A 149 15.91 -11.02 -3.08
CA GLY A 149 16.30 -12.15 -2.23
C GLY A 149 15.86 -12.05 -0.76
N GLN A 150 14.93 -11.16 -0.43
CA GLN A 150 14.44 -11.00 0.94
C GLN A 150 13.29 -11.94 1.27
N LYS A 151 13.20 -12.33 2.55
CA LYS A 151 12.07 -13.10 3.08
C LYS A 151 10.87 -12.18 3.25
N THR A 152 9.81 -12.45 2.49
CA THR A 152 8.53 -11.73 2.57
C THR A 152 7.42 -12.69 3.00
N VAL A 153 6.63 -12.28 3.98
CA VAL A 153 5.50 -13.04 4.54
C VAL A 153 4.21 -12.28 4.31
N CYS A 154 3.18 -12.96 3.80
CA CYS A 154 1.82 -12.43 3.74
C CYS A 154 1.02 -13.02 4.90
N THR A 155 0.42 -12.16 5.72
CA THR A 155 -0.21 -12.60 6.97
C THR A 155 -1.51 -13.34 6.73
N LEU A 156 -1.84 -14.27 7.61
CA LEU A 156 -3.14 -14.95 7.68
C LEU A 156 -4.09 -14.28 8.67
N GLN A 157 -3.53 -13.50 9.58
CA GLN A 157 -4.23 -12.68 10.58
C GLN A 157 -3.72 -11.23 10.49
N GLU A 158 -4.07 -10.41 11.47
CA GLU A 158 -3.56 -9.05 11.59
C GLU A 158 -2.03 -9.01 11.58
N ALA A 159 -1.47 -8.12 10.75
CA ALA A 159 -0.03 -8.10 10.49
C ALA A 159 0.77 -7.64 11.71
N ASP A 160 0.26 -6.70 12.48
CA ASP A 160 0.88 -6.23 13.73
C ASP A 160 1.03 -7.36 14.75
N PHE A 161 0.01 -8.23 14.88
CA PHE A 161 0.05 -9.42 15.71
C PHE A 161 1.12 -10.41 15.24
N GLU A 162 1.14 -10.76 13.94
CA GLU A 162 2.11 -11.72 13.41
C GLU A 162 3.56 -11.20 13.46
N VAL A 163 3.77 -9.90 13.19
CA VAL A 163 5.08 -9.24 13.34
C VAL A 163 5.55 -9.30 14.79
N ALA A 164 4.67 -8.95 15.74
CA ALA A 164 4.98 -9.00 17.16
C ALA A 164 5.22 -10.44 17.64
N ALA A 165 4.46 -11.42 17.15
CA ALA A 165 4.63 -12.83 17.49
C ALA A 165 5.97 -13.37 16.96
N TYR A 166 6.32 -13.08 15.70
CA TYR A 166 7.58 -13.51 15.10
C TYR A 166 8.78 -12.88 15.82
N GLY A 167 8.70 -11.58 16.13
CA GLY A 167 9.73 -10.87 16.90
C GLY A 167 10.08 -11.60 18.19
N LEU A 168 9.04 -11.97 18.96
CA LEU A 168 9.17 -12.70 20.22
C LEU A 168 9.69 -14.13 20.04
N GLN A 169 9.11 -14.91 19.11
CA GLN A 169 9.43 -16.34 18.95
C GLN A 169 10.84 -16.59 18.40
N HIS A 170 11.34 -15.67 17.56
CA HIS A 170 12.65 -15.79 16.93
C HIS A 170 13.73 -14.95 17.63
N ASN A 171 13.43 -14.36 18.79
CA ASN A 171 14.33 -13.50 19.55
C ASN A 171 14.97 -12.40 18.67
N CYS A 172 14.13 -11.76 17.86
CA CYS A 172 14.58 -10.74 16.91
C CYS A 172 15.15 -9.52 17.64
N MET A 173 16.15 -8.90 17.05
CA MET A 173 16.79 -7.67 17.55
C MET A 173 15.78 -6.52 17.69
N GLY A 174 14.76 -6.49 16.85
CA GLY A 174 13.65 -5.55 16.98
C GLY A 174 12.63 -5.63 15.86
N ILE A 175 11.63 -4.76 15.95
CA ILE A 175 10.56 -4.56 14.98
C ILE A 175 10.70 -3.16 14.41
N LEU A 176 10.79 -3.04 13.09
CA LEU A 176 10.81 -1.76 12.39
C LEU A 176 9.43 -1.46 11.82
N GLY A 177 8.84 -0.34 12.24
CA GLY A 177 7.54 0.08 11.73
C GLY A 177 7.09 1.46 12.18
N GLN A 178 5.80 1.75 12.00
CA GLN A 178 5.16 3.00 12.43
C GLN A 178 3.76 2.78 13.03
N ASP A 179 3.65 1.76 13.88
CA ASP A 179 2.45 1.41 14.62
C ASP A 179 2.67 1.53 16.13
N SER A 180 1.77 2.21 16.84
CA SER A 180 1.85 2.30 18.30
C SER A 180 1.47 1.02 19.03
N ASP A 181 0.89 0.03 18.36
CA ASP A 181 0.47 -1.21 18.99
C ASP A 181 1.68 -2.06 19.42
N TYR A 182 2.84 -1.88 18.77
CA TYR A 182 4.11 -2.46 19.21
C TYR A 182 4.59 -1.96 20.58
N LEU A 183 4.09 -0.81 21.07
CA LEU A 183 4.33 -0.38 22.46
C LEU A 183 3.51 -1.19 23.47
N ILE A 184 2.41 -1.80 23.04
CA ILE A 184 1.51 -2.57 23.89
C ILE A 184 1.95 -4.02 23.94
N TYR A 185 2.21 -4.62 22.78
CA TYR A 185 2.69 -5.98 22.65
C TYR A 185 3.92 -6.23 23.51
N ASN A 186 3.93 -7.36 24.22
CA ASN A 186 5.10 -7.80 24.95
C ASN A 186 6.08 -8.53 24.01
N THR A 187 6.77 -7.79 23.17
CA THR A 187 7.62 -8.31 22.08
C THR A 187 9.01 -7.63 22.05
N SER A 188 9.78 -7.89 21.00
CA SER A 188 11.06 -7.27 20.68
C SER A 188 11.01 -5.74 20.65
N PRO A 189 12.16 -5.06 20.78
CA PRO A 189 12.23 -3.60 20.74
C PRO A 189 11.58 -2.98 19.50
N TYR A 190 10.86 -1.88 19.67
CA TYR A 190 10.16 -1.19 18.57
C TYR A 190 10.95 0.02 18.05
N PHE A 191 11.30 -0.01 16.76
CA PHE A 191 12.03 1.02 16.03
C PHE A 191 11.15 1.79 15.04
N SER A 192 11.37 3.10 14.96
CA SER A 192 10.61 4.01 14.08
C SER A 192 11.17 4.04 12.65
N ILE A 193 10.41 3.62 11.65
CA ILE A 193 10.82 3.86 10.25
C ILE A 193 10.82 5.35 9.90
N GLU A 194 9.92 6.15 10.49
CA GLU A 194 9.85 7.60 10.24
C GLU A 194 11.10 8.37 10.70
N LYS A 195 11.81 7.86 11.71
CA LYS A 195 13.01 8.51 12.28
C LYS A 195 14.31 7.83 11.84
N LEU A 196 14.23 6.82 10.98
CA LEU A 196 15.39 6.11 10.48
C LEU A 196 16.22 7.01 9.56
N CYS A 197 17.47 7.22 9.95
CA CYS A 197 18.52 7.77 9.09
C CYS A 197 19.29 6.58 8.49
N LEU A 198 19.00 6.24 7.23
CA LEU A 198 19.54 5.04 6.58
C LEU A 198 21.08 5.07 6.49
N ASP A 199 21.64 6.22 6.11
CA ASP A 199 23.09 6.46 5.98
C ASP A 199 23.90 6.07 7.23
N ARG A 200 23.36 6.37 8.40
CA ARG A 200 23.99 6.06 9.69
C ARG A 200 23.42 4.79 10.35
N LEU A 201 22.31 4.25 9.84
CA LEU A 201 21.49 3.23 10.51
C LEU A 201 21.11 3.60 11.95
N VAL A 202 20.77 4.88 12.14
CA VAL A 202 20.32 5.41 13.44
C VAL A 202 18.83 5.65 13.40
N THR A 203 18.11 5.23 14.44
CA THR A 203 16.66 5.46 14.55
C THR A 203 16.24 5.74 16.00
N VAL A 204 14.96 5.98 16.22
CA VAL A 204 14.34 6.07 17.55
C VAL A 204 13.74 4.73 17.92
N MET A 205 14.19 4.18 19.04
CA MET A 205 13.57 3.07 19.75
C MET A 205 12.58 3.62 20.78
N TYR A 206 11.36 3.10 20.79
CA TYR A 206 10.35 3.48 21.79
C TYR A 206 10.34 2.49 22.96
N SER A 207 10.65 2.96 24.17
CA SER A 207 10.71 2.15 25.39
C SER A 207 9.33 2.04 26.05
N ARG A 208 8.93 0.79 26.30
CA ARG A 208 7.68 0.45 27.01
C ARG A 208 7.84 0.67 28.51
N GLU A 209 9.04 0.44 29.03
CA GLU A 209 9.42 0.64 30.43
C GLU A 209 9.26 2.10 30.84
N ASP A 210 9.83 3.01 30.04
CA ASP A 210 9.78 4.44 30.32
C ASP A 210 8.36 5.00 30.09
N LEU A 211 7.62 4.47 29.10
CA LEU A 211 6.20 4.77 28.94
C LEU A 211 5.40 4.39 30.21
N CYS A 212 5.58 3.16 30.70
CA CYS A 212 4.96 2.68 31.93
C CYS A 212 5.34 3.54 33.15
N ARG A 213 6.61 3.95 33.26
CA ARG A 213 7.09 4.81 34.35
C ARG A 213 6.40 6.16 34.35
N VAL A 214 6.25 6.81 33.19
CA VAL A 214 5.57 8.11 33.07
C VAL A 214 4.06 7.98 33.32
N LEU A 215 3.45 6.89 32.86
CA LEU A 215 2.03 6.62 33.07
C LEU A 215 1.69 6.14 34.49
N GLY A 216 2.69 5.76 35.30
CA GLY A 216 2.47 5.13 36.61
C GLY A 216 1.80 3.76 36.51
N LEU A 217 2.05 3.03 35.42
CA LEU A 217 1.45 1.73 35.12
C LEU A 217 2.50 0.62 35.13
N SER A 218 2.09 -0.59 35.51
CA SER A 218 2.82 -1.82 35.20
C SER A 218 2.64 -2.21 33.73
N MET A 219 3.63 -2.89 33.13
CA MET A 219 3.52 -3.47 31.78
C MET A 219 2.30 -4.39 31.62
N LYS A 220 1.90 -5.07 32.71
CA LYS A 220 0.72 -5.96 32.73
C LYS A 220 -0.60 -5.22 32.48
N HIS A 221 -0.60 -3.89 32.58
CA HIS A 221 -1.77 -3.05 32.33
C HIS A 221 -1.86 -2.52 30.90
N LEU A 222 -0.80 -2.64 30.10
CA LEU A 222 -0.76 -2.05 28.75
C LEU A 222 -1.88 -2.57 27.83
N PRO A 223 -2.22 -3.89 27.79
CA PRO A 223 -3.34 -4.36 26.97
C PRO A 223 -4.68 -3.74 27.39
N LEU A 224 -4.97 -3.67 28.70
CA LEU A 224 -6.19 -3.02 29.20
C LEU A 224 -6.20 -1.52 28.87
N PHE A 225 -5.04 -0.88 29.02
CA PHE A 225 -4.86 0.53 28.71
C PHE A 225 -5.14 0.83 27.24
N ALA A 226 -4.65 -0.01 26.32
CA ALA A 226 -4.96 0.07 24.90
C ALA A 226 -6.47 0.01 24.64
N CYS A 227 -7.16 -0.99 25.20
CA CYS A 227 -8.61 -1.12 25.03
C CYS A 227 -9.39 0.09 25.56
N LEU A 228 -9.00 0.65 26.72
CA LEU A 228 -9.68 1.79 27.32
C LEU A 228 -9.36 3.14 26.64
N LEU A 229 -8.35 3.20 25.77
CA LEU A 229 -8.10 4.33 24.87
C LEU A 229 -8.80 4.20 23.51
N GLY A 230 -9.37 3.04 23.24
CA GLY A 230 -9.88 2.66 21.93
C GLY A 230 -8.79 2.02 21.09
N ASN A 231 -9.04 0.78 20.68
CA ASN A 231 -8.21 0.03 19.74
C ASN A 231 -9.10 -0.54 18.63
N ASP A 232 -8.55 -1.41 17.78
CA ASP A 232 -9.29 -1.95 16.64
C ASP A 232 -10.46 -2.88 17.03
N VAL A 233 -10.53 -3.32 18.29
CA VAL A 233 -11.62 -4.17 18.81
C VAL A 233 -12.63 -3.35 19.61
N VAL A 234 -12.17 -2.42 20.46
CA VAL A 234 -12.99 -1.56 21.32
C VAL A 234 -13.05 -0.16 20.72
N PRO A 235 -14.18 0.27 20.12
CA PRO A 235 -14.24 1.51 19.37
C PRO A 235 -14.34 2.75 20.28
N GLU A 236 -13.78 3.86 19.82
CA GLU A 236 -13.66 5.12 20.57
C GLU A 236 -15.01 5.70 21.03
N ASN A 237 -16.05 5.55 20.22
CA ASN A 237 -17.39 6.11 20.48
C ASN A 237 -18.03 5.52 21.75
N LEU A 238 -17.77 4.26 22.08
CA LEU A 238 -18.28 3.63 23.30
C LEU A 238 -17.56 4.14 24.57
N LEU A 239 -16.36 4.69 24.41
CA LEU A 239 -15.50 5.09 25.53
C LEU A 239 -15.63 6.58 25.87
N GLU A 240 -16.33 7.38 25.08
CA GLU A 240 -16.44 8.83 25.31
C GLU A 240 -17.00 9.16 26.70
N GLY A 241 -18.08 8.49 27.11
CA GLY A 241 -18.67 8.67 28.44
C GLY A 241 -17.72 8.29 29.58
N PHE A 242 -16.90 7.25 29.36
CA PHE A 242 -15.88 6.83 30.32
C PHE A 242 -14.72 7.82 30.40
N TRP A 243 -14.25 8.34 29.26
CA TRP A 243 -13.20 9.37 29.23
C TRP A 243 -13.65 10.64 29.94
N HIS A 244 -14.91 11.06 29.77
CA HIS A 244 -15.46 12.19 30.51
C HIS A 244 -15.42 11.97 32.03
N LYS A 245 -15.83 10.79 32.51
CA LYS A 245 -15.72 10.44 33.94
C LYS A 245 -14.28 10.51 34.43
N CYS A 246 -13.33 9.91 33.70
CA CYS A 246 -11.92 9.90 34.06
C CYS A 246 -11.33 11.32 34.12
N LEU A 247 -11.66 12.18 33.15
CA LEU A 247 -11.19 13.58 33.11
C LEU A 247 -11.74 14.41 34.28
N VAL A 248 -12.97 14.16 34.72
CA VAL A 248 -13.55 14.83 35.89
C VAL A 248 -12.82 14.42 37.17
N THR A 249 -12.59 13.11 37.34
CA THR A 249 -11.88 12.57 38.53
C THR A 249 -10.38 12.94 38.52
N CYS A 250 -9.79 13.10 37.34
CA CYS A 250 -8.38 13.42 37.14
C CYS A 250 -8.23 14.76 36.43
N SER A 251 -8.46 15.86 37.16
CA SER A 251 -8.18 17.21 36.67
C SER A 251 -6.68 17.37 36.40
N SER A 252 -6.23 17.26 35.15
CA SER A 252 -4.81 17.38 34.83
C SER A 252 -4.30 18.80 35.12
N ARG A 253 -3.20 18.89 35.87
CA ARG A 253 -2.54 20.12 36.37
C ARG A 253 -1.95 21.05 35.29
N ASN A 254 -1.95 20.69 34.00
CA ASN A 254 -1.21 21.42 32.96
C ASN A 254 -2.11 21.84 31.79
N ARG A 255 -2.39 23.15 31.66
CA ARG A 255 -3.25 23.74 30.61
C ARG A 255 -2.68 23.64 29.19
N SER A 256 -1.43 23.20 29.04
CA SER A 256 -0.73 23.11 27.75
C SER A 256 -1.01 21.82 26.96
N TYR A 257 -1.65 20.81 27.56
CA TYR A 257 -1.88 19.52 26.90
C TYR A 257 -3.11 19.54 26.01
N ASN A 258 -3.02 18.86 24.87
CA ASN A 258 -4.18 18.63 24.02
C ASN A 258 -5.15 17.62 24.67
N ARG A 259 -6.43 17.65 24.25
CA ARG A 259 -7.49 16.79 24.82
C ARG A 259 -7.11 15.32 24.88
N ARG A 260 -6.46 14.79 23.83
CA ARG A 260 -6.08 13.38 23.75
C ARG A 260 -5.01 13.01 24.77
N THR A 261 -4.01 13.87 24.98
CA THR A 261 -2.97 13.71 26.01
C THR A 261 -3.59 13.66 27.41
N SER A 262 -4.55 14.54 27.69
CA SER A 262 -5.27 14.51 28.98
C SER A 262 -6.06 13.23 29.17
N ILE A 263 -6.71 12.69 28.13
CA ILE A 263 -7.41 11.40 28.18
C ILE A 263 -6.43 10.28 28.51
N ILE A 264 -5.29 10.21 27.82
CA ILE A 264 -4.26 9.18 28.03
C ILE A 264 -3.81 9.14 29.49
N LEU A 265 -3.47 10.31 30.06
CA LEU A 265 -3.05 10.40 31.46
C LEU A 265 -4.18 10.07 32.45
N ALA A 266 -5.41 10.50 32.17
CA ALA A 266 -6.56 10.25 33.04
C ALA A 266 -6.93 8.76 33.09
N VAL A 267 -6.91 8.08 31.94
CA VAL A 267 -7.15 6.63 31.84
C VAL A 267 -6.06 5.86 32.56
N ALA A 268 -4.78 6.25 32.40
CA ALA A 268 -3.68 5.62 33.13
C ALA A 268 -3.84 5.74 34.66
N ASN A 269 -4.17 6.94 35.17
CA ASN A 269 -4.42 7.15 36.60
C ASN A 269 -5.64 6.37 37.12
N TYR A 270 -6.64 6.14 36.28
CA TYR A 270 -7.78 5.30 36.66
C TYR A 270 -7.35 3.83 36.80
N ILE A 271 -6.62 3.30 35.83
CA ILE A 271 -6.14 1.90 35.85
C ILE A 271 -5.18 1.65 37.03
N SER A 272 -4.30 2.61 37.35
CA SER A 272 -3.34 2.46 38.45
C SER A 272 -3.99 2.29 39.83
N LYS A 273 -5.28 2.60 39.96
CA LYS A 273 -6.06 2.45 41.21
C LYS A 273 -6.83 1.13 41.30
N ILE A 274 -6.87 0.36 40.22
CA ILE A 274 -7.68 -0.86 40.13
C ILE A 274 -6.81 -2.09 40.41
N PRO A 275 -7.28 -3.06 41.21
CA PRO A 275 -6.60 -4.34 41.37
C PRO A 275 -6.47 -5.09 40.05
N CYS A 276 -5.28 -5.61 39.77
CA CYS A 276 -4.98 -6.39 38.57
C CYS A 276 -5.60 -7.79 38.65
N SER A 277 -6.91 -7.92 38.44
CA SER A 277 -7.66 -9.17 38.55
C SER A 277 -8.77 -9.29 37.51
N TYR A 278 -9.13 -10.53 37.18
CA TYR A 278 -10.26 -10.81 36.28
C TYR A 278 -11.61 -10.29 36.80
N SER A 279 -11.81 -10.28 38.12
CA SER A 279 -13.01 -9.70 38.73
C SER A 279 -13.14 -8.19 38.46
N SER A 280 -12.02 -7.48 38.48
CA SER A 280 -11.99 -6.05 38.15
C SER A 280 -12.26 -5.81 36.67
N LEU A 281 -11.79 -6.70 35.77
CA LEU A 281 -12.13 -6.63 34.35
C LEU A 281 -13.64 -6.76 34.11
N LYS A 282 -14.29 -7.76 34.73
CA LYS A 282 -15.75 -7.93 34.65
C LYS A 282 -16.52 -6.74 35.20
N HIS A 283 -16.02 -6.11 36.27
CA HIS A 283 -16.63 -4.89 36.80
C HIS A 283 -16.55 -3.73 35.80
N LEU A 284 -15.41 -3.57 35.11
CA LEU A 284 -15.27 -2.58 34.05
C LEU A 284 -16.19 -2.86 32.87
N GLU A 285 -16.36 -4.12 32.47
CA GLU A 285 -17.31 -4.52 31.43
C GLU A 285 -18.74 -4.11 31.79
N GLY A 286 -19.16 -4.30 33.04
CA GLY A 286 -20.48 -3.87 33.51
C GLY A 286 -20.66 -2.35 33.66
N MET A 287 -19.57 -1.59 33.76
CA MET A 287 -19.62 -0.12 33.88
C MET A 287 -19.59 0.59 32.52
N LEU A 288 -18.91 0.00 31.54
CA LEU A 288 -18.79 0.55 30.19
C LEU A 288 -20.08 0.27 29.41
N PRO A 289 -20.51 1.19 28.52
CA PRO A 289 -21.69 0.99 27.68
C PRO A 289 -21.36 0.04 26.52
N LEU A 290 -20.91 -1.18 26.80
CA LEU A 290 -20.51 -2.19 25.82
C LEU A 290 -21.72 -2.85 25.10
N GLY A 291 -22.94 -2.41 25.43
CA GLY A 291 -24.17 -2.92 24.84
C GLY A 291 -24.42 -4.37 25.23
N SER A 292 -24.82 -5.19 24.27
CA SER A 292 -25.07 -6.63 24.44
C SER A 292 -23.81 -7.50 24.37
N ASP A 293 -22.66 -6.95 23.95
CA ASP A 293 -21.39 -7.68 23.86
C ASP A 293 -20.48 -7.38 25.05
N ASN A 294 -20.76 -8.04 26.18
CA ASN A 294 -19.93 -7.96 27.38
C ASN A 294 -18.54 -8.59 27.21
N THR A 295 -18.21 -9.17 26.04
CA THR A 295 -16.91 -9.81 25.78
C THR A 295 -15.94 -8.92 25.00
N LEU A 296 -16.38 -7.72 24.60
CA LEU A 296 -15.58 -6.83 23.75
C LEU A 296 -14.23 -6.44 24.40
N LEU A 297 -14.25 -6.13 25.71
CA LEU A 297 -13.06 -5.75 26.45
C LEU A 297 -12.11 -6.94 26.63
N HIS A 298 -12.65 -8.12 26.97
CA HIS A 298 -11.90 -9.37 27.01
C HIS A 298 -11.17 -9.65 25.68
N ARG A 299 -11.91 -9.63 24.57
CA ARG A 299 -11.37 -9.88 23.23
C ARG A 299 -10.32 -8.86 22.80
N GLY A 300 -10.53 -7.58 23.13
CA GLY A 300 -9.57 -6.52 22.84
C GLY A 300 -8.27 -6.66 23.63
N MET A 301 -8.33 -7.27 24.81
CA MET A 301 -7.12 -7.59 25.58
C MET A 301 -6.42 -8.84 25.07
N GLU A 302 -7.18 -9.86 24.64
CA GLU A 302 -6.63 -11.08 24.04
C GLU A 302 -5.88 -10.80 22.73
N SER A 303 -6.29 -9.79 21.94
CA SER A 303 -5.60 -9.43 20.70
C SER A 303 -4.16 -8.94 20.89
N TYR A 304 -3.77 -8.59 22.12
CA TYR A 304 -2.40 -8.21 22.48
C TYR A 304 -1.59 -9.32 23.18
N LEU A 305 -2.18 -10.50 23.40
CA LEU A 305 -1.51 -11.63 24.04
C LEU A 305 -0.84 -12.51 22.99
N LEU A 306 0.50 -12.46 22.94
CA LEU A 306 1.28 -13.26 22.01
C LEU A 306 1.36 -14.74 22.46
N PRO A 307 1.68 -15.67 21.55
CA PRO A 307 1.81 -17.08 21.88
C PRO A 307 2.76 -17.34 23.07
N GLY A 308 2.32 -18.18 24.00
CA GLY A 308 3.07 -18.49 25.23
C GLY A 308 2.95 -17.46 26.36
N GLN A 309 2.31 -16.30 26.14
CA GLN A 309 2.15 -15.29 27.17
C GLN A 309 0.92 -15.51 28.05
N GLN A 310 0.96 -14.97 29.27
CA GLN A 310 -0.15 -14.99 30.21
C GLN A 310 -0.47 -13.59 30.72
N SER A 311 -1.76 -13.36 31.00
CA SER A 311 -2.25 -12.09 31.55
C SER A 311 -2.90 -12.34 32.89
N PRO A 312 -2.57 -11.56 33.94
CA PRO A 312 -3.29 -11.62 35.22
C PRO A 312 -4.75 -11.16 35.10
N TRP A 313 -5.10 -10.46 34.02
CA TRP A 313 -6.46 -10.00 33.75
C TRP A 313 -7.35 -11.09 33.13
N ILE A 314 -6.77 -12.10 32.48
CA ILE A 314 -7.49 -13.13 31.74
C ILE A 314 -7.00 -14.51 32.18
N PRO A 315 -7.82 -15.28 32.94
CA PRO A 315 -7.42 -16.60 33.40
C PRO A 315 -7.25 -17.57 32.22
N PRO A 316 -6.36 -18.59 32.33
CA PRO A 316 -6.10 -19.56 31.25
C PRO A 316 -7.37 -20.26 30.75
N ASP A 317 -8.29 -20.60 31.65
CA ASP A 317 -9.54 -21.30 31.34
C ASP A 317 -10.55 -20.42 30.57
N ALA A 318 -10.41 -19.09 30.62
CA ALA A 318 -11.26 -18.15 29.89
C ALA A 318 -10.83 -17.93 28.43
N ARG A 319 -9.62 -18.37 28.04
CA ARG A 319 -9.18 -18.38 26.62
C ARG A 319 -10.02 -19.31 25.74
N ASN A 320 -10.80 -20.19 26.35
CA ASN A 320 -11.72 -21.10 25.67
C ASN A 320 -12.96 -20.41 25.10
N PHE A 321 -13.14 -19.10 25.30
CA PHE A 321 -14.08 -18.29 24.51
C PHE A 321 -13.50 -17.96 23.13
N LYS A 322 -13.33 -19.01 22.34
CA LYS A 322 -13.14 -19.04 20.88
C LYS A 322 -11.75 -18.70 20.33
N MET A 323 -10.97 -19.76 20.14
CA MET A 323 -10.27 -20.05 18.87
C MET A 323 -11.26 -20.48 17.75
N SER A 324 -12.50 -19.99 17.82
CA SER A 324 -13.63 -20.21 16.90
C SER A 324 -14.29 -18.86 16.57
N SER A 325 -13.43 -17.90 16.18
CA SER A 325 -13.83 -16.70 15.46
C SER A 325 -12.99 -16.49 14.19
N GLY A 326 -12.74 -17.57 13.46
CA GLY A 326 -13.10 -17.56 12.04
C GLY A 326 -14.44 -18.27 11.97
N GLN A 327 -15.39 -17.80 11.17
CA GLN A 327 -16.42 -18.70 10.69
C GLN A 327 -15.66 -19.94 10.17
N GLU A 328 -15.88 -21.13 10.74
CA GLU A 328 -15.82 -22.34 9.94
C GLU A 328 -17.00 -22.30 8.96
N GLY A 329 -17.02 -21.25 8.13
CA GLY A 329 -17.56 -21.38 6.80
C GLY A 329 -16.72 -22.48 6.18
N THR A 330 -17.36 -23.53 5.71
CA THR A 330 -16.69 -24.55 4.92
C THR A 330 -15.89 -23.80 3.85
N ALA A 331 -14.56 -23.90 3.88
CA ALA A 331 -13.70 -23.23 2.90
C ALA A 331 -14.27 -23.47 1.49
N MET A 332 -14.28 -22.44 0.65
CA MET A 332 -14.87 -22.55 -0.70
C MET A 332 -14.23 -23.72 -1.47
N CYS A 333 -12.91 -23.90 -1.30
CA CYS A 333 -12.21 -25.07 -1.80
C CYS A 333 -12.33 -26.27 -0.86
N ARG A 334 -12.93 -27.36 -1.35
CA ARG A 334 -13.02 -28.62 -0.60
C ARG A 334 -11.79 -29.51 -0.74
N ASP A 335 -10.96 -29.27 -1.76
CA ASP A 335 -9.75 -30.06 -1.99
C ASP A 335 -8.61 -29.57 -1.09
N LYS A 336 -8.14 -30.47 -0.21
CA LYS A 336 -7.14 -30.14 0.81
C LYS A 336 -5.76 -29.84 0.24
N GLU A 337 -5.37 -30.49 -0.86
CA GLU A 337 -4.05 -30.30 -1.47
C GLU A 337 -3.99 -28.93 -2.15
N ILE A 338 -5.03 -28.57 -2.90
CA ILE A 338 -5.17 -27.25 -3.53
C ILE A 338 -5.21 -26.16 -2.46
N PHE A 339 -6.02 -26.34 -1.41
CA PHE A 339 -6.15 -25.34 -0.35
C PHE A 339 -4.84 -25.12 0.39
N GLN A 340 -4.12 -26.21 0.71
CA GLN A 340 -2.83 -26.13 1.40
C GLN A 340 -1.76 -25.45 0.54
N LEU A 341 -1.67 -25.80 -0.75
CA LEU A 341 -0.74 -25.14 -1.68
C LEU A 341 -1.04 -23.64 -1.83
N ALA A 342 -2.33 -23.27 -1.95
CA ALA A 342 -2.74 -21.88 -2.02
C ALA A 342 -2.36 -21.10 -0.75
N LYS A 343 -2.51 -21.72 0.42
CA LYS A 343 -2.09 -21.14 1.70
C LYS A 343 -0.58 -20.96 1.79
N GLU A 344 0.20 -21.93 1.33
CA GLU A 344 1.67 -21.85 1.30
C GLU A 344 2.15 -20.73 0.37
N HIS A 345 1.61 -20.67 -0.85
CA HIS A 345 1.90 -19.58 -1.79
C HIS A 345 1.49 -18.20 -1.24
N HIS A 346 0.40 -18.13 -0.48
CA HIS A 346 0.00 -16.90 0.22
C HIS A 346 1.06 -16.48 1.23
N ILE A 347 1.38 -17.35 2.20
CA ILE A 347 2.39 -17.07 3.23
C ILE A 347 3.72 -16.68 2.59
N GLN A 348 4.15 -17.38 1.55
CA GLN A 348 5.40 -17.13 0.82
C GLN A 348 5.34 -15.94 -0.16
N SER A 349 4.25 -15.17 -0.12
CA SER A 349 4.07 -13.95 -0.91
C SER A 349 4.10 -14.17 -2.42
N GLU A 350 3.79 -15.37 -2.89
CA GLU A 350 3.69 -15.71 -4.32
C GLU A 350 2.33 -15.33 -4.90
N ASN A 351 1.33 -15.29 -4.03
CA ASN A 351 0.01 -14.84 -4.40
C ASN A 351 -0.67 -14.15 -3.21
N TYR A 352 -1.44 -13.09 -3.44
CA TYR A 352 -2.15 -12.38 -2.37
C TYR A 352 -3.68 -12.59 -2.37
N ALA A 353 -4.25 -13.13 -3.44
CA ALA A 353 -5.68 -13.12 -3.73
C ALA A 353 -6.31 -14.53 -3.68
N ILE A 354 -5.59 -15.54 -4.19
CA ILE A 354 -6.11 -16.89 -4.43
C ILE A 354 -6.51 -17.57 -3.13
N PHE A 355 -5.69 -17.45 -2.08
CA PHE A 355 -6.03 -18.01 -0.77
C PHE A 355 -7.30 -17.38 -0.19
N ASN A 356 -7.49 -16.06 -0.31
CA ASN A 356 -8.68 -15.37 0.19
C ASN A 356 -9.94 -15.79 -0.57
N ILE A 357 -9.84 -15.98 -1.89
CA ILE A 357 -10.93 -16.50 -2.72
C ILE A 357 -11.28 -17.94 -2.34
N LEU A 358 -10.28 -18.83 -2.23
CA LEU A 358 -10.50 -20.24 -1.92
C LEU A 358 -10.93 -20.48 -0.46
N SER A 359 -10.62 -19.56 0.45
CA SER A 359 -11.03 -19.61 1.86
C SER A 359 -12.43 -19.03 2.04
N ASN A 360 -12.59 -17.75 1.70
CA ASN A 360 -13.74 -16.94 2.12
C ASN A 360 -14.65 -16.55 0.94
N GLY A 361 -14.23 -16.82 -0.30
CA GLY A 361 -14.96 -16.37 -1.49
C GLY A 361 -14.96 -14.86 -1.60
N GLU A 362 -13.88 -14.21 -1.19
CA GLU A 362 -13.82 -12.76 -1.03
C GLU A 362 -12.52 -12.17 -1.60
N LEU A 363 -12.64 -11.00 -2.21
CA LEU A 363 -11.51 -10.23 -2.73
C LEU A 363 -11.75 -8.73 -2.53
N GLU A 364 -10.73 -8.01 -2.08
CA GLU A 364 -10.74 -6.55 -2.04
C GLU A 364 -9.71 -5.91 -2.96
N CYS A 365 -10.01 -4.70 -3.41
CA CYS A 365 -9.04 -3.85 -4.08
C CYS A 365 -9.21 -2.39 -3.62
N SER A 366 -8.12 -1.83 -3.10
CA SER A 366 -8.06 -0.47 -2.59
C SER A 366 -8.11 0.59 -3.71
N ASN A 367 -8.11 1.88 -3.32
CA ASN A 367 -8.12 3.01 -4.23
C ASN A 367 -6.97 2.93 -5.26
N SER A 368 -7.21 3.55 -6.42
CA SER A 368 -6.21 3.82 -7.45
C SER A 368 -6.24 5.29 -7.80
N LEU A 369 -5.19 5.81 -8.44
CA LEU A 369 -5.19 7.16 -9.01
C LEU A 369 -6.12 7.24 -10.23
N GLU A 370 -7.43 7.23 -9.98
CA GLU A 370 -8.51 7.30 -10.95
C GLU A 370 -9.26 8.63 -10.80
N ASP A 371 -9.64 9.22 -11.93
CA ASP A 371 -10.33 10.51 -11.98
C ASP A 371 -11.84 10.30 -12.09
N ASP A 372 -12.55 10.45 -10.97
CA ASP A 372 -14.02 10.27 -10.91
C ASP A 372 -14.80 11.19 -11.88
N CYS A 373 -14.17 12.28 -12.36
CA CYS A 373 -14.78 13.19 -13.34
C CYS A 373 -14.49 12.79 -14.79
N ASP A 374 -13.62 11.81 -15.05
CA ASP A 374 -13.31 11.31 -16.38
C ASP A 374 -14.31 10.24 -16.79
N THR A 375 -15.20 10.58 -17.73
CA THR A 375 -16.21 9.64 -18.25
C THR A 375 -15.69 8.75 -19.38
N GLU A 376 -14.47 8.98 -19.87
CA GLU A 376 -13.90 8.23 -20.99
C GLU A 376 -13.25 6.91 -20.52
N ILE A 377 -12.70 6.88 -19.31
CA ILE A 377 -12.00 5.73 -18.76
C ILE A 377 -12.79 5.22 -17.54
N PRO A 378 -13.42 4.04 -17.61
CA PRO A 378 -14.07 3.46 -16.45
C PRO A 378 -13.05 3.12 -15.35
N GLY A 379 -13.50 3.01 -14.11
CA GLY A 379 -12.61 2.61 -13.01
C GLY A 379 -12.05 1.19 -13.18
N GLN A 380 -10.86 0.92 -12.63
CA GLN A 380 -10.15 -0.36 -12.83
C GLN A 380 -11.01 -1.57 -12.44
N ALA A 381 -11.83 -1.42 -11.40
CA ALA A 381 -12.69 -2.47 -10.90
C ALA A 381 -13.63 -2.98 -11.99
N LEU A 382 -14.23 -2.07 -12.76
CA LEU A 382 -15.16 -2.38 -13.83
C LEU A 382 -14.44 -2.92 -15.06
N ILE A 383 -13.32 -2.29 -15.44
CA ILE A 383 -12.50 -2.70 -16.59
C ILE A 383 -12.09 -4.17 -16.48
N TYR A 384 -11.58 -4.58 -15.30
CA TYR A 384 -11.03 -5.92 -15.12
C TYR A 384 -12.04 -6.94 -14.59
N ARG A 385 -13.29 -6.54 -14.28
CA ARG A 385 -14.32 -7.46 -13.77
C ARG A 385 -14.52 -8.67 -14.69
N PRO A 386 -14.63 -8.54 -16.02
CA PRO A 386 -14.79 -9.70 -16.89
C PRO A 386 -13.61 -10.69 -16.78
N ALA A 387 -12.38 -10.19 -16.67
CA ALA A 387 -11.22 -11.07 -16.48
C ALA A 387 -11.28 -11.79 -15.12
N ARG A 388 -11.67 -11.08 -14.06
CA ARG A 388 -11.85 -11.68 -12.72
C ARG A 388 -12.94 -12.75 -12.71
N GLN A 389 -14.05 -12.56 -13.42
CA GLN A 389 -15.10 -13.57 -13.54
C GLN A 389 -14.59 -14.89 -14.14
N HIS A 390 -13.73 -14.82 -15.17
CA HIS A 390 -13.08 -16.01 -15.72
C HIS A 390 -12.09 -16.64 -14.75
N ILE A 391 -11.29 -15.82 -14.06
CA ILE A 391 -10.32 -16.31 -13.07
C ILE A 391 -11.05 -17.03 -11.93
N TYR A 392 -12.15 -16.47 -11.43
CA TYR A 392 -12.97 -17.12 -10.41
C TYR A 392 -13.53 -18.46 -10.90
N SER A 393 -13.90 -18.57 -12.19
CA SER A 393 -14.38 -19.84 -12.73
C SER A 393 -13.28 -20.89 -12.86
N VAL A 394 -12.03 -20.48 -13.04
CA VAL A 394 -10.87 -21.40 -13.01
C VAL A 394 -10.63 -21.90 -11.58
N LEU A 395 -10.82 -21.03 -10.59
CA LEU A 395 -10.54 -21.35 -9.17
C LEU A 395 -11.66 -22.12 -8.47
N LEU A 396 -12.89 -21.73 -8.75
CA LEU A 396 -14.10 -22.22 -8.11
C LEU A 396 -14.76 -23.15 -9.13
N GLU A 397 -14.32 -24.41 -9.14
CA GLU A 397 -14.88 -25.45 -10.00
C GLU A 397 -16.41 -25.49 -9.87
N SER A 398 -17.07 -25.79 -10.98
CA SER A 398 -18.53 -25.87 -11.04
C SER A 398 -19.06 -26.97 -10.11
N GLU A 399 -20.06 -26.66 -9.28
CA GLU A 399 -20.73 -27.70 -8.49
C GLU A 399 -21.51 -28.67 -9.39
N LYS A 400 -22.02 -29.77 -8.82
CA LYS A 400 -22.73 -30.83 -9.57
C LYS A 400 -23.94 -30.33 -10.38
N ASP A 401 -24.47 -29.15 -10.05
CA ASP A 401 -25.59 -28.49 -10.73
C ASP A 401 -25.16 -27.43 -11.77
N GLY A 402 -23.87 -27.29 -12.05
CA GLY A 402 -23.35 -26.34 -13.04
C GLY A 402 -23.06 -24.93 -12.52
N ALA A 403 -23.52 -24.60 -11.30
CA ALA A 403 -23.33 -23.27 -10.71
C ALA A 403 -22.00 -23.16 -9.94
N CYS A 404 -21.22 -22.11 -10.21
CA CYS A 404 -20.05 -21.74 -9.41
C CYS A 404 -20.48 -20.79 -8.28
N PRO A 405 -19.87 -20.89 -7.09
CA PRO A 405 -20.19 -19.99 -5.98
C PRO A 405 -19.87 -18.54 -6.31
N LEU A 406 -20.72 -17.63 -5.83
CA LEU A 406 -20.54 -16.18 -5.97
C LEU A 406 -19.32 -15.70 -5.16
N VAL A 407 -18.56 -14.78 -5.73
CA VAL A 407 -17.44 -14.12 -5.05
C VAL A 407 -17.84 -12.73 -4.59
N LYS A 408 -17.53 -12.40 -3.33
CA LYS A 408 -17.76 -11.09 -2.72
C LYS A 408 -16.61 -10.14 -3.10
N GLU A 409 -16.90 -9.08 -3.84
CA GLU A 409 -15.92 -8.05 -4.19
C GLU A 409 -16.09 -6.77 -3.38
N TRP A 410 -15.02 -6.34 -2.71
CA TRP A 410 -14.89 -5.01 -2.09
C TRP A 410 -13.91 -4.15 -2.89
N PHE A 411 -14.36 -3.73 -4.07
CA PHE A 411 -13.52 -2.97 -5.00
C PHE A 411 -13.87 -1.49 -4.96
N VAL A 412 -12.88 -0.65 -4.70
CA VAL A 412 -13.07 0.80 -4.79
C VAL A 412 -13.09 1.24 -6.26
N TYR A 413 -14.15 1.95 -6.65
CA TYR A 413 -14.26 2.68 -7.91
C TYR A 413 -15.33 3.78 -7.79
N CYS A 414 -15.36 4.71 -8.75
CA CYS A 414 -16.33 5.80 -8.78
C CYS A 414 -17.79 5.28 -8.70
N GLY A 415 -18.54 5.76 -7.72
CA GLY A 415 -19.94 5.39 -7.50
C GLY A 415 -20.17 4.17 -6.59
N ASN A 416 -19.13 3.44 -6.18
CA ASN A 416 -19.27 2.37 -5.19
C ASN A 416 -19.18 2.92 -3.77
N THR A 417 -20.26 2.76 -2.98
CA THR A 417 -20.30 3.19 -1.56
C THR A 417 -19.54 2.26 -0.63
N LEU A 418 -19.32 1.01 -1.06
CA LEU A 418 -18.79 -0.09 -0.23
C LEU A 418 -19.65 -0.36 1.01
N GLU A 419 -20.96 -0.13 0.98
CA GLU A 419 -21.86 -0.49 2.09
C GLU A 419 -22.07 -2.01 2.18
N GLN A 420 -22.00 -2.70 1.06
CA GLN A 420 -22.09 -4.15 0.92
C GLN A 420 -21.11 -4.62 -0.16
N PRO A 421 -20.62 -5.87 -0.12
CA PRO A 421 -19.83 -6.40 -1.21
C PRO A 421 -20.69 -6.60 -2.46
N GLU A 422 -20.10 -6.39 -3.64
CA GLU A 422 -20.73 -6.80 -4.89
C GLU A 422 -20.59 -8.32 -5.06
N LEU A 423 -21.69 -9.00 -5.38
CA LEU A 423 -21.68 -10.44 -5.63
C LEU A 423 -21.41 -10.72 -7.11
N ILE A 424 -20.24 -11.26 -7.40
CA ILE A 424 -19.78 -11.51 -8.76
C ILE A 424 -19.93 -12.98 -9.10
N GLN A 425 -20.66 -13.24 -10.20
CA GLN A 425 -20.83 -14.58 -10.75
C GLN A 425 -19.60 -14.96 -11.57
N PRO A 426 -18.92 -16.08 -11.24
CA PRO A 426 -17.91 -16.66 -12.12
C PRO A 426 -18.48 -17.02 -13.49
N LEU A 427 -17.70 -16.75 -14.55
CA LEU A 427 -18.07 -17.04 -15.93
C LEU A 427 -17.03 -17.98 -16.54
N GLN A 428 -17.46 -19.01 -17.26
CA GLN A 428 -16.50 -19.92 -17.87
C GLN A 428 -15.70 -19.22 -18.97
N PRO A 429 -14.36 -19.31 -18.96
CA PRO A 429 -13.55 -18.83 -20.06
C PRO A 429 -13.86 -19.64 -21.34
N PRO A 430 -13.79 -19.04 -22.54
CA PRO A 430 -14.13 -19.73 -23.77
C PRO A 430 -12.98 -20.64 -24.23
N ILE A 431 -12.83 -21.77 -23.56
CA ILE A 431 -11.79 -22.78 -23.84
C ILE A 431 -12.42 -23.96 -24.59
N PRO A 432 -11.96 -24.29 -25.81
CA PRO A 432 -12.40 -25.50 -26.51
C PRO A 432 -12.12 -26.75 -25.68
N GLY A 433 -13.15 -27.57 -25.43
CA GLY A 433 -13.03 -28.78 -24.59
C GLY A 433 -13.23 -28.56 -23.09
N GLY A 434 -13.53 -27.33 -22.67
CA GLY A 434 -13.84 -26.99 -21.27
C GLY A 434 -12.63 -26.45 -20.49
N THR A 435 -12.91 -25.89 -19.32
CA THR A 435 -11.88 -25.32 -18.45
C THR A 435 -11.13 -26.46 -17.73
N PRO A 436 -9.79 -26.50 -17.77
CA PRO A 436 -9.02 -27.50 -17.03
C PRO A 436 -9.23 -27.35 -15.52
N ASN A 437 -9.27 -28.45 -14.78
CA ASN A 437 -9.37 -28.42 -13.32
C ASN A 437 -8.05 -27.94 -12.69
N LEU A 438 -8.12 -27.47 -11.44
CA LEU A 438 -6.94 -26.94 -10.75
C LEU A 438 -5.85 -27.99 -10.55
N LYS A 439 -6.21 -29.28 -10.42
CA LYS A 439 -5.21 -30.33 -10.26
C LYS A 439 -4.30 -30.46 -11.47
N THR A 440 -4.89 -30.41 -12.67
CA THR A 440 -4.15 -30.41 -13.93
C THR A 440 -3.28 -29.17 -14.02
N LEU A 441 -3.84 -27.98 -13.74
CA LEU A 441 -3.08 -26.73 -13.88
C LEU A 441 -1.92 -26.65 -12.88
N TRP A 442 -2.10 -27.06 -11.62
CA TRP A 442 -1.11 -26.79 -10.57
C TRP A 442 -0.12 -27.93 -10.34
N PHE A 443 -0.52 -29.19 -10.54
CA PHE A 443 0.32 -30.35 -10.20
C PHE A 443 0.82 -31.15 -11.39
N ALA A 444 0.09 -31.14 -12.52
CA ALA A 444 0.53 -31.87 -13.70
C ALA A 444 1.78 -31.23 -14.32
N LYS A 445 2.56 -32.04 -15.05
CA LYS A 445 3.80 -31.63 -15.71
C LYS A 445 3.78 -32.10 -17.16
N GLY A 446 4.47 -31.36 -18.02
CA GLY A 446 4.67 -31.73 -19.43
C GLY A 446 4.35 -30.58 -20.38
N PRO A 447 4.84 -30.63 -21.62
CA PRO A 447 4.70 -29.54 -22.59
C PRO A 447 3.24 -29.24 -22.94
N ASP A 448 2.38 -30.25 -23.01
CA ASP A 448 0.94 -30.07 -23.25
C ASP A 448 0.26 -29.34 -22.10
N VAL A 449 0.70 -29.59 -20.86
CA VAL A 449 0.21 -28.88 -19.67
C VAL A 449 0.65 -27.42 -19.72
N GLU A 450 1.91 -27.11 -20.05
CA GLU A 450 2.36 -25.72 -20.19
C GLU A 450 1.58 -24.96 -21.28
N LYS A 451 1.32 -25.62 -22.42
CA LYS A 451 0.47 -25.07 -23.47
C LYS A 451 -0.95 -24.81 -22.97
N GLN A 452 -1.51 -25.73 -22.19
CA GLN A 452 -2.82 -25.60 -21.59
C GLN A 452 -2.87 -24.45 -20.57
N ARG A 453 -1.87 -24.32 -19.69
CA ARG A 453 -1.74 -23.19 -18.74
C ARG A 453 -1.74 -21.85 -19.45
N TYR A 454 -0.91 -21.72 -20.49
CA TYR A 454 -0.82 -20.48 -21.27
C TYR A 454 -2.14 -20.18 -22.01
N SER A 455 -2.77 -21.19 -22.61
CA SER A 455 -4.07 -21.05 -23.27
C SER A 455 -5.18 -20.66 -22.28
N THR A 456 -5.22 -21.24 -21.09
CA THR A 456 -6.19 -20.90 -20.04
C THR A 456 -5.98 -19.48 -19.54
N PHE A 457 -4.72 -19.05 -19.36
CA PHE A 457 -4.39 -17.67 -19.00
C PHE A 457 -4.91 -16.67 -20.03
N LEU A 458 -4.63 -16.87 -21.32
CA LEU A 458 -5.13 -15.99 -22.38
C LEU A 458 -6.67 -16.02 -22.48
N ALA A 459 -7.27 -17.16 -22.14
CA ALA A 459 -8.72 -17.30 -22.14
C ALA A 459 -9.42 -16.43 -21.10
N CYS A 460 -8.79 -16.17 -19.95
CA CYS A 460 -9.30 -15.21 -18.97
C CYS A 460 -9.45 -13.79 -19.55
N PHE A 461 -8.68 -13.45 -20.58
CA PHE A 461 -8.68 -12.15 -21.24
C PHE A 461 -9.34 -12.17 -22.64
N HIS A 462 -9.93 -13.30 -23.06
CA HIS A 462 -10.45 -13.52 -24.42
C HIS A 462 -9.42 -13.36 -25.55
N LEU A 463 -8.18 -13.79 -25.32
CA LEU A 463 -7.05 -13.62 -26.25
C LEU A 463 -6.46 -14.92 -26.80
N GLN A 464 -7.22 -16.02 -26.79
CA GLN A 464 -6.77 -17.32 -27.30
C GLN A 464 -6.35 -17.26 -28.78
N ASP A 465 -7.04 -16.44 -29.57
CA ASP A 465 -6.78 -16.28 -31.01
C ASP A 465 -5.43 -15.62 -31.31
N ALA A 466 -4.78 -15.01 -30.32
CA ALA A 466 -3.47 -14.35 -30.44
C ALA A 466 -2.33 -15.15 -29.77
N MET A 467 -2.58 -16.42 -29.45
CA MET A 467 -1.64 -17.23 -28.68
C MET A 467 -0.28 -17.39 -29.36
N GLU A 468 -0.26 -17.72 -30.66
CA GLU A 468 0.98 -17.96 -31.40
C GLU A 468 1.83 -16.68 -31.50
N GLU A 469 1.20 -15.54 -31.81
CA GLU A 469 1.90 -14.27 -31.88
C GLU A 469 2.41 -13.79 -30.52
N LEU A 470 1.66 -14.00 -29.44
CA LEU A 470 2.10 -13.64 -28.09
C LEU A 470 3.22 -14.55 -27.57
N GLN A 471 3.19 -15.85 -27.88
CA GLN A 471 4.26 -16.78 -27.51
C GLN A 471 5.58 -16.50 -28.23
N ALA A 472 5.53 -15.89 -29.41
CA ALA A 472 6.73 -15.49 -30.15
C ALA A 472 7.46 -14.28 -29.55
N LEU A 473 6.83 -13.57 -28.60
CA LEU A 473 7.41 -12.40 -27.93
C LEU A 473 8.17 -12.82 -26.66
N GLU A 474 9.12 -11.98 -26.24
CA GLU A 474 9.70 -12.09 -24.89
C GLU A 474 8.60 -11.99 -23.82
N ALA A 475 8.68 -12.82 -22.79
CA ALA A 475 7.62 -13.00 -21.80
C ALA A 475 7.08 -11.69 -21.17
N PRO A 476 7.92 -10.72 -20.75
CA PRO A 476 7.40 -9.45 -20.22
C PRO A 476 6.60 -8.64 -21.25
N VAL A 477 7.01 -8.69 -22.52
CA VAL A 477 6.31 -7.97 -23.60
C VAL A 477 5.05 -8.71 -24.03
N ALA A 478 5.07 -10.05 -24.05
CA ALA A 478 3.87 -10.85 -24.26
C ALA A 478 2.80 -10.54 -23.20
N ALA A 479 3.17 -10.50 -21.93
CA ALA A 479 2.27 -10.14 -20.83
C ALA A 479 1.73 -8.71 -20.95
N PHE A 480 2.61 -7.74 -21.26
CA PHE A 480 2.21 -6.36 -21.50
C PHE A 480 1.25 -6.23 -22.70
N CYS A 481 1.53 -6.90 -23.81
CA CYS A 481 0.67 -6.91 -24.99
C CYS A 481 -0.67 -7.59 -24.73
N CYS A 482 -0.70 -8.68 -23.95
CA CYS A 482 -1.94 -9.31 -23.49
C CYS A 482 -2.81 -8.31 -22.73
N LEU A 483 -2.24 -7.63 -21.73
CA LEU A 483 -2.96 -6.63 -20.94
C LEU A 483 -3.41 -5.43 -21.77
N LEU A 484 -2.52 -4.89 -22.62
CA LEU A 484 -2.83 -3.74 -23.45
C LEU A 484 -3.92 -4.07 -24.47
N THR A 485 -3.89 -5.25 -25.09
CA THR A 485 -4.96 -5.70 -25.99
C THR A 485 -6.28 -5.81 -25.24
N TYR A 486 -6.27 -6.39 -24.03
CA TYR A 486 -7.45 -6.44 -23.18
C TYR A 486 -8.02 -5.04 -22.89
N LEU A 487 -7.17 -4.09 -22.51
CA LEU A 487 -7.58 -2.70 -22.27
C LEU A 487 -8.19 -2.04 -23.51
N MET A 488 -7.57 -2.19 -24.68
CA MET A 488 -8.08 -1.64 -25.95
C MET A 488 -9.45 -2.22 -26.33
N MET A 489 -9.74 -3.46 -25.91
CA MET A 489 -11.04 -4.11 -26.09
C MET A 489 -12.09 -3.61 -25.09
N GLN A 490 -11.75 -3.51 -23.80
CA GLN A 490 -12.69 -3.13 -22.74
C GLN A 490 -13.02 -1.63 -22.74
N VAL A 491 -12.07 -0.77 -23.13
CA VAL A 491 -12.21 0.68 -23.05
C VAL A 491 -12.38 1.25 -24.46
N SER A 492 -13.63 1.53 -24.84
CA SER A 492 -14.01 1.99 -26.19
C SER A 492 -13.46 3.36 -26.56
N SER A 493 -13.14 4.20 -25.57
CA SER A 493 -12.56 5.52 -25.76
C SER A 493 -11.08 5.51 -26.13
N LEU A 494 -10.37 4.38 -25.93
CA LEU A 494 -8.95 4.29 -26.25
C LEU A 494 -8.71 4.40 -27.77
N SER A 495 -7.69 5.19 -28.09
CA SER A 495 -7.34 5.63 -29.44
C SER A 495 -6.05 4.98 -29.95
N LEU A 496 -5.76 5.17 -31.24
CA LEU A 496 -4.46 4.76 -31.80
C LEU A 496 -3.30 5.51 -31.14
N GLU A 497 -3.50 6.75 -30.71
CA GLU A 497 -2.49 7.54 -30.02
C GLU A 497 -2.20 6.98 -28.62
N ASP A 498 -3.22 6.50 -27.91
CA ASP A 498 -3.04 5.80 -26.63
C ASP A 498 -2.22 4.51 -26.82
N LEU A 499 -2.57 3.72 -27.84
CA LEU A 499 -1.84 2.50 -28.21
C LEU A 499 -0.37 2.80 -28.55
N ASN A 500 -0.13 3.78 -29.43
CA ASN A 500 1.21 4.19 -29.83
C ASN A 500 2.04 4.63 -28.61
N ALA A 501 1.45 5.34 -27.65
CA ALA A 501 2.14 5.77 -26.44
C ALA A 501 2.61 4.59 -25.57
N PHE A 502 1.75 3.59 -25.37
CA PHE A 502 2.11 2.38 -24.62
C PHE A 502 3.13 1.50 -25.35
N VAL A 503 3.01 1.35 -26.68
CA VAL A 503 4.00 0.58 -27.47
C VAL A 503 5.36 1.29 -27.47
N ALA A 504 5.37 2.62 -27.61
CA ALA A 504 6.61 3.40 -27.50
C ALA A 504 7.23 3.30 -26.10
N LEU A 505 6.41 3.32 -25.04
CA LEU A 505 6.85 3.14 -23.65
C LEU A 505 7.62 1.84 -23.48
N ILE A 506 7.00 0.69 -23.80
CA ILE A 506 7.63 -0.61 -23.53
C ILE A 506 8.92 -0.81 -24.31
N LEU A 507 9.00 -0.29 -25.54
CA LEU A 507 10.19 -0.39 -26.38
C LEU A 507 11.33 0.53 -25.89
N CYS A 508 11.02 1.79 -25.58
CA CYS A 508 12.02 2.74 -25.11
C CYS A 508 12.52 2.42 -23.69
N LEU A 509 11.67 1.84 -22.83
CA LEU A 509 12.03 1.49 -21.46
C LEU A 509 13.16 0.44 -21.40
N ARG A 510 13.23 -0.49 -22.36
CA ARG A 510 14.26 -1.54 -22.41
C ARG A 510 15.68 -0.96 -22.34
N GLY A 511 15.93 0.17 -23.00
CA GLY A 511 17.24 0.81 -23.06
C GLY A 511 17.56 1.81 -21.95
N LYS A 512 16.69 2.02 -20.95
CA LYS A 512 16.84 3.11 -19.97
C LYS A 512 17.14 2.61 -18.54
N SER A 513 18.23 3.05 -17.96
CA SER A 513 18.55 2.84 -16.54
C SER A 513 17.65 3.65 -15.60
N ALA A 514 17.64 3.29 -14.31
CA ALA A 514 16.93 4.07 -13.28
C ALA A 514 17.45 5.52 -13.19
N ALA A 515 18.76 5.75 -13.37
CA ALA A 515 19.36 7.07 -13.33
C ALA A 515 18.90 7.94 -14.52
N GLU A 516 18.85 7.39 -15.73
CA GLU A 516 18.36 8.11 -16.91
C GLU A 516 16.88 8.49 -16.74
N LEU A 517 16.05 7.55 -16.26
CA LEU A 517 14.64 7.82 -15.96
C LEU A 517 14.50 8.90 -14.88
N ALA A 518 15.30 8.85 -13.81
CA ALA A 518 15.32 9.86 -12.74
C ALA A 518 15.52 11.28 -13.29
N THR A 519 16.42 11.45 -14.26
CA THR A 519 16.72 12.75 -14.88
C THR A 519 15.65 13.27 -15.84
N LEU A 520 14.72 12.42 -16.30
CA LEU A 520 13.68 12.80 -17.25
C LEU A 520 12.79 13.92 -16.68
N GLN A 521 12.69 15.04 -17.40
CA GLN A 521 11.90 16.19 -17.01
C GLN A 521 10.59 16.25 -17.80
N LEU A 522 9.47 16.30 -17.09
CA LEU A 522 8.17 16.48 -17.70
C LEU A 522 7.86 17.98 -17.86
N VAL A 523 7.47 18.38 -19.07
CA VAL A 523 6.98 19.74 -19.33
C VAL A 523 5.68 20.00 -18.56
N GLN A 524 4.82 18.99 -18.49
CA GLN A 524 3.52 19.03 -17.82
C GLN A 524 3.06 17.62 -17.46
N VAL A 525 2.09 17.53 -16.56
CA VAL A 525 1.41 16.29 -16.19
C VAL A 525 0.01 16.27 -16.79
N ASP A 526 -0.28 15.25 -17.61
CA ASP A 526 -1.61 15.05 -18.16
C ASP A 526 -2.45 14.14 -17.24
N PRO A 527 -3.64 14.60 -16.79
CA PRO A 527 -4.48 13.85 -15.86
C PRO A 527 -5.02 12.55 -16.46
N ARG A 528 -5.35 12.52 -17.76
CA ARG A 528 -5.83 11.28 -18.40
C ARG A 528 -4.72 10.25 -18.51
N ALA A 529 -3.48 10.68 -18.79
CA ALA A 529 -2.32 9.79 -18.74
C ALA A 529 -2.01 9.30 -17.32
N VAL A 530 -2.24 10.10 -16.27
CA VAL A 530 -2.15 9.63 -14.87
C VAL A 530 -3.15 8.48 -14.63
N HIS A 531 -4.42 8.70 -15.02
CA HIS A 531 -5.48 7.70 -14.89
C HIS A 531 -5.16 6.42 -15.68
N LEU A 532 -4.75 6.54 -16.95
CA LEU A 532 -4.36 5.39 -17.77
C LEU A 532 -3.19 4.60 -17.20
N GLY A 533 -2.16 5.28 -16.69
CA GLY A 533 -1.02 4.63 -16.03
C GLY A 533 -1.47 3.83 -14.81
N ALA A 534 -2.35 4.41 -13.98
CA ALA A 534 -2.92 3.74 -12.81
C ALA A 534 -3.74 2.49 -13.19
N VAL A 535 -4.56 2.58 -14.23
CA VAL A 535 -5.37 1.46 -14.74
C VAL A 535 -4.48 0.35 -15.29
N LEU A 536 -3.44 0.68 -16.07
CA LEU A 536 -2.50 -0.32 -16.57
C LEU A 536 -1.77 -1.05 -15.43
N VAL A 537 -1.25 -0.31 -14.45
CA VAL A 537 -0.56 -0.90 -13.29
C VAL A 537 -1.49 -1.81 -12.48
N ARG A 538 -2.76 -1.45 -12.32
CA ARG A 538 -3.78 -2.34 -11.72
C ARG A 538 -4.04 -3.57 -12.59
N GLY A 539 -3.97 -3.44 -13.89
CA GLY A 539 -4.04 -4.56 -14.83
C GLY A 539 -2.95 -5.61 -14.60
N LEU A 540 -1.73 -5.18 -14.28
CA LEU A 540 -0.65 -6.10 -13.92
C LEU A 540 -0.99 -6.95 -12.67
N THR A 541 -1.72 -6.40 -11.70
CA THR A 541 -2.21 -7.20 -10.56
C THR A 541 -3.27 -8.24 -10.97
N THR A 542 -4.07 -7.95 -12.00
CA THR A 542 -5.01 -8.91 -12.58
C THR A 542 -4.27 -10.00 -13.37
N LEU A 543 -3.22 -9.64 -14.11
CA LEU A 543 -2.35 -10.63 -14.77
C LEU A 543 -1.71 -11.56 -13.73
N LEU A 544 -1.20 -11.03 -12.61
CA LEU A 544 -0.64 -11.85 -11.53
C LEU A 544 -1.66 -12.84 -10.96
N MET A 545 -2.90 -12.39 -10.75
CA MET A 545 -3.98 -13.25 -10.28
C MET A 545 -4.30 -14.36 -11.29
N ALA A 546 -4.40 -14.04 -12.59
CA ALA A 546 -4.61 -15.02 -13.64
C ALA A 546 -3.43 -16.00 -13.75
N ASN A 547 -2.19 -15.50 -13.64
CA ASN A 547 -0.97 -16.30 -13.73
C ASN A 547 -0.97 -17.39 -12.66
N SER A 548 -1.23 -17.03 -11.39
CA SER A 548 -1.30 -18.02 -10.32
C SER A 548 -2.48 -18.97 -10.45
N ALA A 549 -3.66 -18.48 -10.85
CA ALA A 549 -4.82 -19.35 -11.08
C ALA A 549 -4.54 -20.41 -12.17
N CYS A 550 -3.80 -20.03 -13.20
CA CYS A 550 -3.47 -20.87 -14.35
C CYS A 550 -2.19 -21.70 -14.18
N GLY A 551 -1.58 -21.76 -12.98
CA GLY A 551 -0.38 -22.58 -12.75
C GLY A 551 0.93 -21.97 -13.25
N PHE A 552 1.05 -20.65 -13.25
CA PHE A 552 2.26 -19.89 -13.57
C PHE A 552 2.82 -20.06 -15.00
N PRO A 553 2.02 -19.83 -16.06
CA PRO A 553 2.55 -19.79 -17.44
C PRO A 553 3.59 -18.69 -17.70
N PHE A 554 3.66 -17.67 -16.84
CA PHE A 554 4.73 -16.68 -16.78
C PHE A 554 5.50 -16.81 -15.47
N SER A 555 6.81 -16.50 -15.49
CA SER A 555 7.51 -16.27 -14.24
C SER A 555 6.97 -14.99 -13.58
N MET A 556 7.10 -14.89 -12.26
CA MET A 556 6.60 -13.71 -11.55
C MET A 556 7.36 -12.44 -11.97
N ASP A 557 8.67 -12.53 -12.23
CA ASP A 557 9.49 -11.39 -12.70
C ASP A 557 9.01 -10.84 -14.04
N ASP A 558 8.46 -11.68 -14.92
CA ASP A 558 7.94 -11.25 -16.22
C ASP A 558 6.76 -10.26 -16.11
N LEU A 559 6.03 -10.31 -15.00
CA LEU A 559 4.80 -9.52 -14.78
C LEU A 559 5.06 -8.23 -13.98
N MET A 560 6.33 -7.93 -13.71
CA MET A 560 6.70 -6.85 -12.79
C MET A 560 6.71 -5.47 -13.46
N PRO A 561 6.23 -4.43 -12.77
CA PRO A 561 6.09 -3.11 -13.38
C PRO A 561 7.45 -2.49 -13.74
N TRP A 562 8.54 -2.79 -13.04
CA TRP A 562 9.89 -2.30 -13.40
C TRP A 562 10.41 -2.85 -14.74
N LYS A 563 9.80 -3.89 -15.29
CA LYS A 563 10.10 -4.41 -16.63
C LYS A 563 9.32 -3.70 -17.72
N VAL A 564 8.09 -3.24 -17.41
CA VAL A 564 7.10 -2.88 -18.45
C VAL A 564 6.52 -1.47 -18.36
N PHE A 565 6.71 -0.77 -17.26
CA PHE A 565 6.11 0.55 -17.06
C PHE A 565 7.05 1.52 -16.32
N ASP A 566 7.08 2.76 -16.80
CA ASP A 566 7.67 3.90 -16.10
C ASP A 566 6.79 5.12 -16.31
N GLY A 567 6.40 5.78 -15.22
CA GLY A 567 5.39 6.81 -15.25
C GLY A 567 5.80 8.08 -15.98
N LYS A 568 7.04 8.56 -15.78
CA LYS A 568 7.49 9.78 -16.47
C LYS A 568 7.66 9.48 -17.96
N LEU A 569 8.28 8.34 -18.29
CA LEU A 569 8.41 7.94 -19.69
C LEU A 569 7.05 7.83 -20.36
N PHE A 570 6.05 7.25 -19.70
CA PHE A 570 4.71 7.14 -20.25
C PHE A 570 4.06 8.51 -20.50
N GLN A 571 4.16 9.45 -19.55
CA GLN A 571 3.67 10.82 -19.73
C GLN A 571 4.29 11.51 -20.95
N GLU A 572 5.60 11.34 -21.14
CA GLU A 572 6.31 11.89 -22.30
C GLU A 572 5.82 11.26 -23.61
N LYS A 573 5.76 9.92 -23.70
CA LYS A 573 5.29 9.21 -24.90
C LYS A 573 3.83 9.51 -25.22
N TYR A 574 2.98 9.61 -24.19
CA TYR A 574 1.59 9.99 -24.34
C TYR A 574 1.45 11.37 -24.97
N GLN A 575 2.17 12.37 -24.46
CA GLN A 575 2.12 13.73 -24.99
C GLN A 575 2.64 13.80 -26.42
N LYS A 576 3.76 13.12 -26.74
CA LYS A 576 4.31 13.06 -28.11
C LYS A 576 3.33 12.41 -29.08
N SER A 577 2.76 11.27 -28.70
CA SER A 577 1.80 10.53 -29.52
C SER A 577 0.54 11.36 -29.83
N HIS A 578 -0.03 12.02 -28.83
CA HIS A 578 -1.25 12.85 -28.98
C HIS A 578 -1.03 14.19 -29.71
N ARG A 579 0.22 14.63 -29.86
CA ARG A 579 0.63 15.77 -30.70
C ARG A 579 0.92 15.39 -32.14
N SER A 580 0.75 14.11 -32.51
CA SER A 580 1.08 13.59 -33.84
C SER A 580 2.54 13.82 -34.23
N CYS A 581 3.45 13.72 -33.25
CA CYS A 581 4.90 13.70 -33.50
C CYS A 581 5.30 12.58 -34.47
N SER A 582 6.45 12.76 -35.13
CA SER A 582 7.00 11.73 -36.01
C SER A 582 7.32 10.44 -35.24
N LEU A 583 7.35 9.30 -35.93
CA LEU A 583 7.76 8.03 -35.32
C LEU A 583 9.20 8.11 -34.78
N GLU A 584 10.05 8.87 -35.46
CA GLU A 584 11.42 9.17 -35.03
C GLU A 584 11.46 9.87 -33.67
N GLU A 585 10.68 10.94 -33.49
CA GLU A 585 10.61 11.66 -32.21
C GLU A 585 10.00 10.81 -31.08
N LEU A 586 8.99 9.99 -31.41
CA LEU A 586 8.33 9.10 -30.47
C LEU A 586 9.28 8.03 -29.94
N LEU A 587 10.14 7.50 -30.81
CA LEU A 587 11.12 6.44 -30.54
C LEU A 587 12.54 6.97 -30.27
N GLU A 588 12.68 8.27 -29.99
CA GLU A 588 13.95 8.90 -29.59
C GLU A 588 15.07 8.77 -30.64
N GLY A 589 14.72 8.77 -31.92
CA GLY A 589 15.66 8.61 -33.04
C GLY A 589 16.21 7.19 -33.19
N ASN A 590 15.72 6.22 -32.42
CA ASN A 590 16.22 4.84 -32.47
C ASN A 590 15.50 4.03 -33.57
N GLU A 591 16.07 4.04 -34.77
CA GLU A 591 15.53 3.33 -35.95
C GLU A 591 15.36 1.82 -35.74
N SER A 592 16.18 1.19 -34.88
CA SER A 592 16.07 -0.25 -34.59
C SER A 592 14.72 -0.63 -33.96
N LEU A 593 14.02 0.34 -33.35
CA LEU A 593 12.73 0.14 -32.71
C LEU A 593 11.54 0.28 -33.69
N TYR A 594 11.76 0.73 -34.92
CA TYR A 594 10.66 1.02 -35.86
C TYR A 594 9.89 -0.25 -36.25
N THR A 595 10.61 -1.30 -36.64
CA THR A 595 9.99 -2.59 -37.00
C THR A 595 9.30 -3.24 -35.79
N PRO A 596 9.94 -3.35 -34.60
CA PRO A 596 9.25 -3.80 -33.39
C PRO A 596 7.98 -3.00 -33.07
N PHE A 597 8.01 -1.68 -33.20
CA PHE A 597 6.85 -0.82 -32.96
C PHE A 597 5.68 -1.16 -33.88
N GLN A 598 5.94 -1.26 -35.20
CA GLN A 598 4.89 -1.61 -36.16
C GLN A 598 4.34 -3.02 -35.93
N ASN A 599 5.20 -3.98 -35.59
CA ASN A 599 4.79 -5.36 -35.32
C ASN A 599 3.86 -5.44 -34.10
N LEU A 600 4.24 -4.83 -32.97
CA LEU A 600 3.42 -4.83 -31.76
C LEU A 600 2.09 -4.09 -31.96
N LYS A 601 2.13 -2.94 -32.64
CA LYS A 601 0.92 -2.19 -32.99
C LYS A 601 -0.01 -3.02 -33.87
N ALA A 602 0.51 -3.66 -34.92
CA ALA A 602 -0.26 -4.49 -35.84
C ALA A 602 -0.88 -5.69 -35.14
N LEU A 603 -0.14 -6.37 -34.26
CA LEU A 603 -0.64 -7.48 -33.45
C LEU A 603 -1.87 -7.05 -32.62
N ILE A 604 -1.76 -5.95 -31.87
CA ILE A 604 -2.84 -5.47 -31.00
C ILE A 604 -4.05 -5.03 -31.82
N CYS A 605 -3.84 -4.31 -32.93
CA CYS A 605 -4.91 -3.91 -33.83
C CYS A 605 -5.62 -5.12 -34.46
N LYS A 606 -4.86 -6.14 -34.90
CA LYS A 606 -5.40 -7.39 -35.46
C LYS A 606 -6.25 -8.12 -34.41
N ALA A 607 -5.74 -8.29 -33.20
CA ALA A 607 -6.46 -8.95 -32.11
C ALA A 607 -7.77 -8.21 -31.75
N CYS A 608 -7.75 -6.88 -31.69
CA CYS A 608 -8.97 -6.08 -31.47
C CYS A 608 -9.97 -6.22 -32.64
N ALA A 609 -9.48 -6.20 -33.90
CA ALA A 609 -10.33 -6.34 -35.08
C ALA A 609 -11.05 -7.70 -35.13
N LEU A 610 -10.38 -8.79 -34.72
CA LEU A 610 -11.00 -10.12 -34.61
C LEU A 610 -12.18 -10.13 -33.62
N LYS A 611 -12.13 -9.28 -32.59
CA LYS A 611 -13.23 -9.08 -31.63
C LYS A 611 -14.18 -7.94 -32.02
N LYS A 612 -14.21 -7.56 -33.30
CA LYS A 612 -15.07 -6.50 -33.86
C LYS A 612 -14.83 -5.10 -33.26
N ARG A 613 -13.63 -4.86 -32.73
CA ARG A 613 -13.21 -3.57 -32.18
C ARG A 613 -12.21 -2.90 -33.12
N THR A 614 -12.67 -1.88 -33.85
CA THR A 614 -11.79 -1.03 -34.66
C THR A 614 -11.30 0.16 -33.84
N ILE A 615 -9.99 0.26 -33.62
CA ILE A 615 -9.38 1.37 -32.87
C ILE A 615 -9.28 2.60 -33.77
N GLN A 616 -9.90 3.70 -33.35
CA GLN A 616 -9.92 4.96 -34.11
C GLN A 616 -8.77 5.87 -33.67
N SER A 617 -8.23 6.65 -34.60
CA SER A 617 -7.36 7.79 -34.29
C SER A 617 -8.21 8.91 -33.68
N ARG A 618 -7.77 9.44 -32.54
CA ARG A 618 -8.38 10.58 -31.82
C ARG A 618 -7.26 11.42 -31.19
N PRO A 619 -6.44 12.11 -31.99
CA PRO A 619 -5.38 12.96 -31.46
C PRO A 619 -6.00 14.11 -30.67
N ARG A 620 -5.46 14.37 -29.48
CA ARG A 620 -5.94 15.46 -28.60
C ARG A 620 -5.25 16.81 -28.86
N GLY A 621 -4.29 16.84 -29.79
CA GLY A 621 -3.68 18.07 -30.33
C GLY A 621 -2.95 18.90 -29.29
N ASN A 622 -2.83 20.21 -29.50
CA ASN A 622 -2.21 21.14 -28.54
C ASN A 622 -3.18 21.68 -27.47
N GLY A 623 -4.39 21.13 -27.35
CA GLY A 623 -5.35 21.47 -26.28
C GLY A 623 -4.80 21.26 -24.86
N PHE A 624 -3.62 20.64 -24.75
CA PHE A 624 -2.81 20.58 -23.54
C PHE A 624 -2.17 21.93 -23.12
N ILE A 625 -2.18 22.99 -23.94
CA ILE A 625 -1.44 24.25 -23.69
C ILE A 625 -2.34 25.47 -23.43
N THR A 626 -3.64 25.44 -23.75
CA THR A 626 -4.50 26.63 -23.60
C THR A 626 -5.94 26.32 -23.21
N GLU A 627 -6.29 26.62 -21.96
CA GLU A 627 -7.50 27.36 -21.58
C GLU A 627 -7.24 28.12 -20.26
N THR A 628 -6.28 29.06 -20.31
CA THR A 628 -6.25 30.22 -19.42
C THR A 628 -7.05 31.33 -20.09
N HIS A 629 -8.37 31.20 -20.09
CA HIS A 629 -9.25 32.35 -20.19
C HIS A 629 -10.31 32.25 -19.11
N GLN A 630 -10.11 33.07 -18.09
CA GLN A 630 -11.09 33.45 -17.10
C GLN A 630 -12.46 33.65 -17.77
N ARG A 631 -13.41 32.76 -17.48
CA ARG A 631 -14.81 33.17 -17.37
C ARG A 631 -15.09 33.30 -15.89
N GLU A 632 -15.06 34.55 -15.43
CA GLU A 632 -15.66 34.96 -14.17
C GLU A 632 -17.14 34.56 -14.18
N LEU A 633 -17.43 33.39 -13.60
CA LEU A 633 -18.76 33.08 -13.13
C LEU A 633 -18.93 33.78 -11.79
N ASN A 634 -19.50 34.98 -11.85
CA ASN A 634 -20.04 35.72 -10.71
C ASN A 634 -20.90 34.82 -9.82
N PRO A 635 -20.53 34.54 -8.55
CA PRO A 635 -21.44 33.97 -7.58
C PRO A 635 -22.09 35.11 -6.81
N ARG A 636 -23.17 35.68 -7.34
CA ARG A 636 -24.21 36.26 -6.48
C ARG A 636 -25.17 35.13 -6.15
N PHE A 637 -25.11 34.60 -4.94
CA PHE A 637 -26.29 34.34 -4.11
C PHE A 637 -25.88 33.91 -2.68
N GLN A 638 -26.18 34.82 -1.75
CA GLN A 638 -26.58 34.65 -0.35
C GLN A 638 -25.60 34.04 0.68
N GLN A 639 -25.00 34.97 1.44
CA GLN A 639 -24.68 34.80 2.86
C GLN A 639 -25.91 34.40 3.67
N THR A 640 -25.79 33.35 4.49
CA THR A 640 -26.44 33.29 5.81
C THR A 640 -25.57 32.49 6.80
N HIS A 641 -25.23 33.17 7.90
CA HIS A 641 -24.76 32.70 9.21
C HIS A 641 -23.51 31.81 9.33
N ARG A 642 -22.43 32.48 9.72
CA ARG A 642 -21.28 31.93 10.46
C ARG A 642 -21.75 31.20 11.73
N SER A 643 -21.34 29.93 11.87
CA SER A 643 -20.97 29.35 13.17
C SER A 643 -19.55 28.81 13.06
N SER A 644 -18.70 29.22 13.99
CA SER A 644 -17.29 28.89 14.07
C SER A 644 -17.08 27.45 14.54
N LEU A 645 -16.55 26.59 13.67
CA LEU A 645 -15.97 25.30 14.04
C LEU A 645 -14.57 25.20 13.42
N VAL A 646 -13.57 25.30 14.29
CA VAL A 646 -12.15 25.21 14.01
C VAL A 646 -11.79 23.74 13.74
N SER A 647 -11.20 23.47 12.58
CA SER A 647 -10.61 22.18 12.20
C SER A 647 -9.24 21.99 12.89
N PRO A 648 -8.96 20.85 13.55
CA PRO A 648 -7.68 20.64 14.22
C PRO A 648 -6.72 19.80 13.36
N TYR A 649 -6.16 20.37 12.30
CA TYR A 649 -4.90 19.90 11.71
C TYR A 649 -4.13 21.10 11.16
N HIS A 650 -3.32 21.71 12.03
CA HIS A 650 -2.35 22.72 11.64
C HIS A 650 -0.95 22.24 12.02
N ASN A 651 -0.24 21.70 11.02
CA ASN A 651 1.20 21.50 11.07
C ASN A 651 1.87 22.87 10.88
N GLN A 652 2.25 23.51 11.98
CA GLN A 652 3.27 24.55 11.97
C GLN A 652 4.57 23.97 12.52
N MET A 653 5.48 23.62 11.62
CA MET A 653 6.92 23.68 11.87
C MET A 653 7.53 24.40 10.67
N ARG A 654 7.63 25.74 10.76
CA ARG A 654 8.54 26.53 9.91
C ARG A 654 9.94 26.35 10.47
N GLY A 655 10.90 26.12 9.56
CA GLY A 655 12.29 25.86 9.87
C GLY A 655 13.01 27.03 10.55
N ASN A 656 13.89 26.67 11.48
CA ASN A 656 15.00 27.51 11.90
C ASN A 656 16.19 27.24 10.96
N LEU A 657 16.22 28.01 9.87
CA LEU A 657 17.45 28.26 9.13
C LEU A 657 18.32 29.19 9.99
N TRP A 658 19.45 28.66 10.45
CA TRP A 658 20.54 29.46 10.99
C TRP A 658 21.04 30.41 9.88
N ARG A 659 20.73 31.70 10.01
CA ARG A 659 21.42 32.78 9.30
C ARG A 659 22.25 33.56 10.31
N ASN A 660 23.56 33.64 10.06
CA ASN A 660 24.47 34.54 10.74
C ASN A 660 24.00 36.01 10.62
N PRO A 661 24.21 36.84 11.67
CA PRO A 661 23.70 38.20 11.70
C PRO A 661 24.60 39.18 10.93
N GLN A 662 24.01 39.99 10.05
CA GLN A 662 24.60 41.26 9.59
C GLN A 662 24.12 42.40 10.52
N PRO A 663 25.01 43.33 10.92
CA PRO A 663 24.71 44.34 11.91
C PRO A 663 24.07 45.59 11.28
N GLN A 664 23.01 46.11 11.91
CA GLN A 664 22.52 47.46 11.68
C GLN A 664 23.38 48.48 12.43
N GLY A 665 23.88 49.47 11.70
CA GLY A 665 24.67 50.56 12.26
C GLY A 665 23.84 51.53 13.11
N ARG A 666 24.46 51.99 14.19
CA ARG A 666 24.30 53.36 14.70
C ARG A 666 25.67 53.97 14.97
N ARG A 667 25.78 55.21 14.48
CA ARG A 667 26.88 56.18 14.55
C ARG A 667 27.67 56.15 15.88
N TYR A 668 29.00 56.19 15.81
CA TYR A 668 29.84 57.26 16.37
C TYR A 668 31.22 57.27 15.70
N ARG A 669 31.77 58.48 15.56
CA ARG A 669 33.03 58.85 14.87
C ARG A 669 34.28 58.15 15.41
N SER A 670 35.21 57.82 14.52
CA SER A 670 36.56 58.44 14.41
C SER A 670 37.60 57.47 13.80
N GLY A 671 38.50 57.99 12.96
CA GLY A 671 39.81 57.38 12.69
C GLY A 671 40.00 56.68 11.35
N HIS A 672 40.67 57.38 10.41
CA HIS A 672 41.74 56.93 9.49
C HIS A 672 42.27 55.48 9.65
N SER A 673 42.75 54.74 8.67
CA SER A 673 43.29 55.03 7.33
C SER A 673 43.57 53.70 6.58
N ASP A 674 43.46 53.76 5.26
CA ASP A 674 44.36 53.16 4.27
C ASP A 674 44.44 51.65 3.94
N GLN A 675 44.55 51.49 2.62
CA GLN A 675 45.29 50.50 1.84
C GLN A 675 44.59 49.28 1.19
N ARG A 676 44.44 49.48 -0.13
CA ARG A 676 44.29 48.58 -1.28
C ARG A 676 45.23 47.36 -1.26
N ARG A 677 44.76 46.25 -1.85
CA ARG A 677 45.35 45.40 -2.94
C ARG A 677 44.64 44.05 -2.96
N ARG A 678 43.76 43.71 -3.93
CA ARG A 678 44.02 43.06 -5.25
C ARG A 678 45.17 42.03 -5.25
N PHE A 679 44.84 40.78 -5.60
CA PHE A 679 45.41 39.86 -6.62
C PHE A 679 45.00 38.41 -6.29
N GLN A 680 44.13 37.77 -7.09
CA GLN A 680 44.41 36.81 -8.18
C GLN A 680 44.94 35.42 -7.74
N VAL A 681 44.08 34.42 -8.00
CA VAL A 681 44.26 32.97 -8.35
C VAL A 681 45.39 32.83 -9.42
N PRO A 682 46.11 31.69 -9.69
CA PRO A 682 45.78 30.22 -9.66
C PRO A 682 46.93 29.31 -9.14
N PRO A 683 46.91 27.96 -9.35
CA PRO A 683 45.90 27.07 -9.96
C PRO A 683 45.11 26.19 -8.99
#